data_AF-A0A5J6HTL6-F1
#
_entry.id   AF-A0A5J6HTL6-F1
#
_cell.length_a   1.000
_cell.length_b   1.000
_cell.length_c   1.000
_cell.angle_alpha   90.00
_cell.angle_beta   90.00
_cell.angle_gamma   90.00
#
_symmetry.space_group_name_H-M   'P 1'
#
loop_
_entity.id
_entity.type
_entity.pdbx_description
1 polymer ?
#
loop_
_entity_poly.entity_id
_entity_poly.type
_entity_poly.pdbx_seq_one_letter_code
_entity_poly.pdbx_strand_id
1 'polypeptide(L)'
;MSRTLARLRGHRRCAALATALAATLAALLPAAPATAETTQPGWTGTWATAQHASYDPGTSEVTVRIPVRVSAGGSSVRIRLTNGFTTEPVTIGHATVGLREGGSDVRKPQRLRFGGKSEVTIPAGEQAASDQVQLTVPARSDLVVSLYFPGRLTDISQHWMGLQTVYWTPDGGGDHASDADGDAFTRTDSTFPFLTGVDVQGGNAAGAVVALGDSITDGASSTANANRRWPDYLAGRLSACSSTAGVLNEGISGNRITAGVDGNPSALDRLERDVLAQPGARTVVLFEGVNDLSWGGATGDQVIDGMKEIARRVHARGLRLIGATVVPYRGWGDWWTEAKEADRQKVNAFVRDSGGVFDDYADFDKAVRDPDDPTRYAAAFDSGDHLHPNDTGMKAFADAVDLTTLGAARDCPSARVRLTPYRPTLQAGGDGTEITSTVTNTGPKTVTEVSTRLDLPDGWSAEPAGSARTRTLAPGDSATVTWTVTPAADAAWGTHQIGVRTSFLQDGRTRRDSDSVDATVTPAPSGVRAPYLTTATTTEEARYTKNDGQFAIWAGGQDLSGWKDEKAAIYLADAASPSGTVTARVAAQSGSGPSAKAGIAVANDLTAPEKGGYAVLTMSAQYGLEFLTDSDGDGRLDTWAGGGSSYHPAWLKLVRDGSTYTAYAGSDGTAWQQVATATVPSASGTGDAGMVASAVNLNYPGQTTTAVFDSFSSTK
;
A
#
# COMPACT_ATOMS: atom_id res chain seq x y z
N MET A 1 30.99 -24.36 -61.28
CA MET A 1 32.26 -25.05 -61.62
C MET A 1 33.00 -25.34 -60.31
N SER A 2 32.57 -26.32 -59.52
CA SER A 2 32.88 -27.77 -59.56
C SER A 2 34.11 -28.18 -58.75
N ARG A 3 33.82 -28.93 -57.67
CA ARG A 3 34.54 -30.07 -57.07
C ARG A 3 35.49 -29.86 -55.86
N THR A 4 34.98 -30.29 -54.69
CA THR A 4 35.36 -31.50 -53.92
C THR A 4 36.82 -31.75 -53.48
N LEU A 5 36.97 -31.93 -52.15
CA LEU A 5 37.91 -32.77 -51.35
C LEU A 5 39.21 -33.32 -51.99
N ALA A 6 40.35 -33.23 -51.27
CA ALA A 6 40.93 -34.34 -50.47
C ALA A 6 42.46 -34.22 -50.22
N ARG A 7 42.86 -34.37 -48.95
CA ARG A 7 43.95 -35.24 -48.39
C ARG A 7 45.43 -35.04 -48.78
N LEU A 8 46.32 -34.80 -47.78
CA LEU A 8 47.17 -35.79 -47.07
C LEU A 8 48.46 -35.19 -46.43
N ARG A 9 48.65 -35.55 -45.13
CA ARG A 9 49.87 -35.98 -44.41
C ARG A 9 51.19 -35.20 -44.52
N GLY A 10 51.71 -34.81 -43.34
CA GLY A 10 52.80 -35.60 -42.72
C GLY A 10 54.07 -34.87 -42.24
N HIS A 11 54.32 -35.01 -40.93
CA HIS A 11 55.60 -34.98 -40.22
C HIS A 11 56.14 -33.62 -39.73
N ARG A 12 56.32 -33.49 -38.40
CA ARG A 12 57.65 -33.45 -37.77
C ARG A 12 57.56 -33.52 -36.24
N ARG A 13 58.18 -34.57 -35.69
CA ARG A 13 58.54 -34.74 -34.28
C ARG A 13 59.78 -33.88 -34.00
N CYS A 14 59.75 -33.01 -32.99
CA CYS A 14 60.93 -32.45 -32.28
C CYS A 14 60.44 -31.55 -31.14
N ALA A 15 59.97 -32.13 -30.02
CA ALA A 15 59.69 -31.38 -28.79
C ALA A 15 59.55 -32.33 -27.59
N ALA A 16 60.62 -33.03 -27.22
CA ALA A 16 60.66 -33.81 -25.98
C ALA A 16 62.10 -33.90 -25.51
N LEU A 17 62.55 -32.89 -24.73
CA LEU A 17 63.72 -32.98 -23.82
C LEU A 17 63.99 -31.70 -22.99
N ALA A 18 63.16 -30.65 -23.07
CA ALA A 18 63.37 -29.41 -22.29
C ALA A 18 62.47 -29.25 -21.04
N THR A 19 61.64 -30.24 -20.69
CA THR A 19 60.62 -30.13 -19.63
C THR A 19 60.97 -30.81 -18.31
N ALA A 20 62.18 -31.36 -18.14
CA ALA A 20 62.52 -32.16 -16.95
C ALA A 20 63.37 -31.44 -15.88
N LEU A 21 63.84 -30.19 -16.11
CA LEU A 21 64.70 -29.48 -15.14
C LEU A 21 64.04 -28.29 -14.43
N ALA A 22 62.78 -27.94 -14.77
CA ALA A 22 62.03 -26.86 -14.11
C ALA A 22 61.13 -27.35 -12.96
N ALA A 23 61.02 -28.67 -12.75
CA ALA A 23 60.09 -29.25 -11.79
C ALA A 23 60.68 -29.48 -10.37
N THR A 24 61.97 -29.23 -10.15
CA THR A 24 62.64 -29.56 -8.87
C THR A 24 63.14 -28.36 -8.06
N LEU A 25 62.97 -27.12 -8.52
CA LEU A 25 63.36 -25.91 -7.76
C LEU A 25 62.20 -25.13 -7.13
N ALA A 26 60.94 -25.54 -7.32
CA ALA A 26 59.78 -24.85 -6.73
C ALA A 26 59.38 -25.34 -5.33
N ALA A 27 60.11 -26.28 -4.74
CA ALA A 27 59.73 -26.96 -3.49
C ALA A 27 60.34 -26.40 -2.19
N LEU A 28 60.92 -25.19 -2.20
CA LEU A 28 61.64 -24.63 -1.03
C LEU A 28 61.28 -23.18 -0.64
N LEU A 29 60.12 -22.66 -1.08
CA LEU A 29 59.63 -21.38 -0.56
C LEU A 29 58.85 -21.61 0.75
N PRO A 30 59.20 -20.93 1.87
CA PRO A 30 58.39 -21.00 3.07
C PRO A 30 57.00 -20.42 2.77
N ALA A 31 55.94 -21.17 3.10
CA ALA A 31 54.58 -20.69 2.99
C ALA A 31 54.44 -19.41 3.82
N ALA A 32 54.14 -18.29 3.16
CA ALA A 32 53.70 -17.09 3.85
C ALA A 32 52.49 -17.47 4.73
N PRO A 33 52.42 -17.03 6.00
CA PRO A 33 51.24 -17.26 6.80
C PRO A 33 50.06 -16.68 6.03
N ALA A 34 49.05 -17.51 5.75
CA ALA A 34 47.80 -17.06 5.19
C ALA A 34 47.29 -15.95 6.13
N THR A 35 47.40 -14.70 5.68
CA THR A 35 46.66 -13.61 6.27
C THR A 35 45.21 -14.06 6.23
N ALA A 36 44.61 -14.27 7.39
CA ALA A 36 43.17 -14.48 7.48
C ALA A 36 42.53 -13.38 6.64
N GLU A 37 41.91 -13.74 5.51
CA GLU A 37 41.00 -12.85 4.84
C GLU A 37 39.95 -12.49 5.90
N THR A 38 40.06 -11.29 6.45
CA THR A 38 38.95 -10.66 7.14
C THR A 38 37.84 -10.62 6.10
N THR A 39 36.93 -11.58 6.18
CA THR A 39 35.73 -11.65 5.34
C THR A 39 35.07 -10.29 5.46
N GLN A 40 35.18 -9.48 4.42
CA GLN A 40 34.40 -8.25 4.32
C GLN A 40 32.95 -8.65 4.57
N PRO A 41 32.25 -8.03 5.54
CA PRO A 41 30.86 -8.39 5.81
C PRO A 41 30.08 -8.32 4.50
N GLY A 42 29.46 -9.43 4.08
CA GLY A 42 28.71 -9.47 2.83
C GLY A 42 27.56 -8.47 2.84
N TRP A 43 27.18 -7.98 1.67
CA TRP A 43 25.98 -7.14 1.50
C TRP A 43 24.72 -7.88 1.96
N THR A 44 23.86 -7.17 2.67
CA THR A 44 22.52 -7.63 3.03
C THR A 44 21.49 -6.75 2.31
N GLY A 45 20.65 -7.35 1.47
CA GLY A 45 19.50 -6.64 0.93
C GLY A 45 18.61 -6.16 2.08
N THR A 46 18.22 -4.88 2.05
CA THR A 46 17.33 -4.28 3.05
C THR A 46 16.00 -3.81 2.47
N TRP A 47 15.92 -3.73 1.14
CA TRP A 47 14.72 -3.45 0.38
C TRP A 47 14.92 -4.02 -1.03
N ALA A 48 13.86 -4.56 -1.62
CA ALA A 48 13.85 -5.01 -3.02
C ALA A 48 12.44 -4.92 -3.60
N THR A 49 12.38 -4.96 -4.93
CA THR A 49 11.14 -5.10 -5.70
C THR A 49 11.41 -5.89 -6.97
N ALA A 50 10.47 -6.77 -7.34
CA ALA A 50 10.56 -7.59 -8.53
C ALA A 50 10.14 -6.76 -9.75
N GLN A 51 11.07 -6.50 -10.67
CA GLN A 51 10.74 -5.80 -11.91
C GLN A 51 9.97 -6.73 -12.86
N HIS A 52 8.98 -6.16 -13.55
CA HIS A 52 8.05 -6.83 -14.45
C HIS A 52 7.51 -5.85 -15.51
N ALA A 53 7.58 -6.27 -16.77
CA ALA A 53 7.15 -5.47 -17.92
C ALA A 53 7.93 -4.16 -18.13
N SER A 54 7.53 -3.44 -19.18
CA SER A 54 8.02 -2.12 -19.52
C SER A 54 6.90 -1.24 -20.09
N TYR A 55 7.12 0.08 -20.11
CA TYR A 55 6.21 1.04 -20.73
C TYR A 55 6.98 2.25 -21.27
N ASP A 56 6.43 2.95 -22.27
CA ASP A 56 6.96 4.23 -22.77
C ASP A 56 6.46 5.38 -21.86
N PRO A 57 7.34 6.05 -21.11
CA PRO A 57 6.96 7.19 -20.27
C PRO A 57 6.73 8.48 -21.08
N GLY A 58 7.12 8.51 -22.35
CA GLY A 58 7.00 9.67 -23.22
C GLY A 58 7.84 10.87 -22.76
N THR A 59 8.98 10.64 -22.08
CA THR A 59 9.75 11.68 -21.40
C THR A 59 11.24 11.63 -21.76
N SER A 60 11.93 12.76 -21.63
CA SER A 60 13.36 12.95 -21.90
C SER A 60 13.96 13.93 -20.90
N GLU A 61 15.25 13.74 -20.58
CA GLU A 61 15.99 14.67 -19.70
C GLU A 61 15.26 14.91 -18.37
N VAL A 62 15.07 13.85 -17.59
CA VAL A 62 14.30 13.89 -16.33
C VAL A 62 15.06 13.31 -15.15
N THR A 63 14.75 13.80 -13.95
CA THR A 63 15.15 13.20 -12.70
C THR A 63 13.96 12.56 -12.01
N VAL A 64 14.13 11.33 -11.52
CA VAL A 64 13.16 10.64 -10.67
C VAL A 64 13.71 10.49 -9.26
N ARG A 65 12.85 10.66 -8.25
CA ARG A 65 13.10 10.36 -6.83
C ARG A 65 12.19 9.22 -6.40
N ILE A 66 12.80 8.15 -5.91
CA ILE A 66 12.15 6.90 -5.51
C ILE A 66 12.32 6.72 -4.00
N PRO A 67 11.31 7.06 -3.18
CA PRO A 67 11.32 6.74 -1.76
C PRO A 67 11.22 5.23 -1.51
N VAL A 68 12.07 4.71 -0.63
CA VAL A 68 12.08 3.30 -0.23
C VAL A 68 12.25 3.16 1.29
N ARG A 69 11.49 2.24 1.88
CA ARG A 69 11.54 1.95 3.31
C ARG A 69 12.52 0.80 3.57
N VAL A 70 13.66 1.08 4.19
CA VAL A 70 14.62 0.02 4.51
C VAL A 70 14.13 -0.82 5.69
N SER A 71 14.39 -2.12 5.66
CA SER A 71 14.07 -3.04 6.77
C SER A 71 15.18 -3.04 7.83
N ALA A 72 16.39 -3.38 7.42
CA ALA A 72 17.61 -3.39 8.21
C ALA A 72 18.48 -2.13 8.00
N GLY A 73 19.25 -1.76 9.02
CA GLY A 73 20.17 -0.63 8.99
C GLY A 73 21.61 -1.02 8.69
N GLY A 74 22.45 -0.03 8.44
CA GLY A 74 23.88 -0.21 8.19
C GLY A 74 24.66 1.12 8.20
N SER A 75 25.97 1.04 8.01
CA SER A 75 26.87 2.19 7.88
C SER A 75 27.26 2.50 6.44
N SER A 76 26.91 1.63 5.51
CA SER A 76 27.11 1.83 4.08
C SER A 76 25.95 1.27 3.28
N VAL A 77 25.74 1.85 2.10
CA VAL A 77 24.65 1.49 1.20
C VAL A 77 25.15 1.36 -0.24
N ARG A 78 24.47 0.54 -1.03
CA ARG A 78 24.52 0.56 -2.49
C ARG A 78 23.11 0.31 -3.06
N ILE A 79 22.91 0.64 -4.32
CA ILE A 79 21.67 0.34 -5.04
C ILE A 79 21.92 -0.68 -6.16
N ARG A 80 20.86 -1.37 -6.57
CA ARG A 80 20.82 -2.29 -7.71
C ARG A 80 19.74 -1.86 -8.68
N LEU A 81 20.10 -1.90 -9.96
CA LEU A 81 19.31 -1.43 -11.08
C LEU A 81 19.24 -2.52 -12.15
N THR A 82 18.16 -2.55 -12.93
CA THR A 82 17.98 -3.45 -14.06
C THR A 82 17.41 -2.72 -15.26
N ASN A 83 17.83 -3.11 -16.45
CA ASN A 83 17.20 -2.77 -17.72
C ASN A 83 16.61 -4.03 -18.38
N GLY A 84 16.04 -4.92 -17.55
CA GLY A 84 15.72 -6.30 -17.92
C GLY A 84 14.53 -6.49 -18.87
N PHE A 85 13.67 -5.47 -19.02
CA PHE A 85 12.42 -5.57 -19.78
C PHE A 85 12.31 -4.56 -20.94
N THR A 86 13.40 -3.84 -21.24
CA THR A 86 13.44 -2.92 -22.39
C THR A 86 14.22 -3.56 -23.54
N THR A 87 14.15 -2.94 -24.71
CA THR A 87 14.87 -3.38 -25.91
C THR A 87 16.06 -2.50 -26.27
N GLU A 88 16.24 -1.37 -25.59
CA GLU A 88 17.28 -0.38 -25.85
C GLU A 88 18.12 -0.13 -24.59
N PRO A 89 19.40 0.28 -24.72
CA PRO A 89 20.23 0.63 -23.57
C PRO A 89 19.70 1.89 -22.86
N VAL A 90 19.75 1.89 -21.53
CA VAL A 90 19.40 3.06 -20.71
C VAL A 90 20.66 3.67 -20.09
N THR A 91 20.79 4.99 -20.14
CA THR A 91 21.89 5.72 -19.50
C THR A 91 21.39 6.49 -18.29
N ILE A 92 22.07 6.33 -17.16
CA ILE A 92 21.86 7.08 -15.94
C ILE A 92 23.05 8.01 -15.78
N GLY A 93 22.83 9.30 -16.04
CA GLY A 93 23.88 10.32 -16.06
C GLY A 93 24.35 10.71 -14.66
N HIS A 94 23.45 10.60 -13.67
CA HIS A 94 23.74 10.94 -12.29
C HIS A 94 22.77 10.22 -11.35
N ALA A 95 23.27 9.66 -10.27
CA ALA A 95 22.45 9.05 -9.22
C ALA A 95 22.89 9.49 -7.82
N THR A 96 21.94 9.59 -6.90
CA THR A 96 22.18 9.89 -5.48
C THR A 96 21.33 9.01 -4.57
N VAL A 97 21.73 8.91 -3.30
CA VAL A 97 20.92 8.32 -2.22
C VAL A 97 21.04 9.17 -0.95
N GLY A 98 19.95 9.33 -0.22
CA GLY A 98 19.95 10.02 1.07
C GLY A 98 18.76 9.66 1.94
N LEU A 99 18.76 10.12 3.19
CA LEU A 99 17.64 9.91 4.11
C LEU A 99 16.50 10.89 3.77
N ARG A 100 15.27 10.39 3.72
CA ARG A 100 14.08 11.21 3.44
C ARG A 100 13.77 12.15 4.61
N GLU A 101 13.41 13.41 4.34
CA GLU A 101 12.95 14.38 5.35
C GLU A 101 11.43 14.67 5.26
N GLY A 102 10.78 14.29 4.17
CA GLY A 102 9.34 14.41 3.95
C GLY A 102 9.05 14.57 2.45
N GLY A 103 7.90 14.15 1.96
CA GLY A 103 7.58 14.30 0.53
C GLY A 103 8.71 13.72 -0.36
N SER A 104 9.24 14.54 -1.26
CA SER A 104 10.43 14.23 -2.07
C SER A 104 11.75 14.71 -1.45
N ASP A 105 11.76 15.42 -0.32
CA ASP A 105 12.97 16.03 0.28
C ASP A 105 13.97 15.00 0.79
N VAL A 106 15.25 15.29 0.59
CA VAL A 106 16.37 14.40 0.86
C VAL A 106 17.47 15.10 1.64
N ARG A 107 17.80 14.56 2.81
CA ARG A 107 18.91 15.04 3.63
C ARG A 107 20.25 14.68 3.01
N LYS A 108 21.01 15.71 2.63
CA LYS A 108 22.41 15.60 2.16
C LYS A 108 22.60 14.45 1.15
N PRO A 109 21.97 14.51 -0.04
CA PRO A 109 22.07 13.46 -1.04
C PRO A 109 23.52 13.07 -1.31
N GLN A 110 23.84 11.79 -1.18
CA GLN A 110 25.17 11.24 -1.43
C GLN A 110 25.24 10.73 -2.86
N ARG A 111 26.23 11.19 -3.62
CA ARG A 111 26.45 10.76 -5.00
C ARG A 111 26.83 9.28 -5.06
N LEU A 112 26.18 8.57 -5.97
CA LEU A 112 26.48 7.19 -6.31
C LEU A 112 27.43 7.13 -7.50
N ARG A 113 28.24 6.06 -7.54
CA ARG A 113 29.16 5.75 -8.63
C ARG A 113 28.96 4.32 -9.09
N PHE A 114 29.41 4.00 -10.30
CA PHE A 114 29.34 2.67 -10.90
C PHE A 114 30.72 2.34 -11.48
N GLY A 115 31.47 1.46 -10.82
CA GLY A 115 32.85 1.18 -11.21
C GLY A 115 33.74 2.42 -11.20
N GLY A 116 33.52 3.32 -10.23
CA GLY A 116 34.20 4.61 -10.07
C GLY A 116 33.63 5.77 -10.90
N LYS A 117 32.77 5.50 -11.89
CA LYS A 117 32.19 6.53 -12.78
C LYS A 117 30.91 7.11 -12.21
N SER A 118 30.61 8.37 -12.54
CA SER A 118 29.35 9.03 -12.14
C SER A 118 28.15 8.62 -13.00
N GLU A 119 28.41 8.08 -14.18
CA GLU A 119 27.43 7.65 -15.16
C GLU A 119 27.54 6.15 -15.42
N VAL A 120 26.42 5.51 -15.72
CA VAL A 120 26.35 4.12 -16.18
C VAL A 120 25.35 3.98 -17.33
N THR A 121 25.74 3.25 -18.37
CA THR A 121 24.82 2.76 -19.41
C THR A 121 24.58 1.28 -19.18
N ILE A 122 23.31 0.89 -18.99
CA ILE A 122 22.87 -0.48 -18.77
C ILE A 122 22.29 -1.00 -20.10
N PRO A 123 22.93 -1.99 -20.75
CA PRO A 123 22.37 -2.59 -21.97
C PRO A 123 20.99 -3.20 -21.73
N ALA A 124 20.22 -3.38 -22.80
CA ALA A 124 18.95 -4.11 -22.75
C ALA A 124 19.16 -5.52 -22.18
N GLY A 125 18.32 -5.92 -21.22
CA GLY A 125 18.41 -7.22 -20.55
C GLY A 125 19.41 -7.30 -19.38
N GLU A 126 20.22 -6.26 -19.16
CA GLU A 126 21.34 -6.30 -18.20
C GLU A 126 21.03 -5.57 -16.88
N GLN A 127 21.94 -5.71 -15.91
CA GLN A 127 21.84 -5.11 -14.57
C GLN A 127 23.10 -4.30 -14.20
N ALA A 128 22.96 -3.38 -13.25
CA ALA A 128 24.07 -2.64 -12.66
C ALA A 128 23.90 -2.50 -11.14
N ALA A 129 25.01 -2.50 -10.41
CA ALA A 129 25.05 -2.17 -9.00
C ALA A 129 25.97 -0.97 -8.78
N SER A 130 25.58 -0.05 -7.89
CA SER A 130 26.46 1.05 -7.53
C SER A 130 27.63 0.56 -6.68
N ASP A 131 28.70 1.34 -6.68
CA ASP A 131 29.76 1.26 -5.69
C ASP A 131 29.19 1.57 -4.28
N GLN A 132 29.95 1.21 -3.26
CA GLN A 132 29.63 1.51 -1.87
C GLN A 132 29.66 3.02 -1.60
N VAL A 133 28.66 3.54 -0.89
CA VAL A 133 28.71 4.87 -0.30
C VAL A 133 28.54 4.79 1.23
N GLN A 134 29.32 5.60 1.94
CA GLN A 134 29.24 5.72 3.40
C GLN A 134 28.01 6.55 3.76
N LEU A 135 27.01 5.90 4.32
CA LEU A 135 25.77 6.52 4.78
C LEU A 135 25.26 5.69 5.95
N THR A 136 25.16 6.29 7.14
CA THR A 136 24.50 5.65 8.27
C THR A 136 23.00 5.62 8.02
N VAL A 137 22.47 4.42 7.83
CA VAL A 137 21.06 4.14 7.59
C VAL A 137 20.50 3.47 8.84
N PRO A 138 19.66 4.15 9.65
CA PRO A 138 18.95 3.50 10.74
C PRO A 138 18.04 2.39 10.18
N ALA A 139 17.93 1.28 10.91
CA ALA A 139 16.91 0.29 10.59
C ALA A 139 15.54 0.98 10.58
N ARG A 140 14.67 0.55 9.67
CA ARG A 140 13.34 1.14 9.55
C ARG A 140 13.34 2.65 9.24
N SER A 141 14.32 3.16 8.48
CA SER A 141 14.30 4.52 7.95
C SER A 141 13.85 4.57 6.49
N ASP A 142 13.49 5.75 6.02
CA ASP A 142 13.19 6.02 4.62
C ASP A 142 14.43 6.58 3.92
N LEU A 143 14.77 5.99 2.78
CA LEU A 143 15.75 6.52 1.84
C LEU A 143 15.04 7.06 0.60
N VAL A 144 15.69 7.98 -0.10
CA VAL A 144 15.31 8.40 -1.44
C VAL A 144 16.48 8.11 -2.36
N VAL A 145 16.21 7.35 -3.43
CA VAL A 145 17.14 7.15 -4.54
C VAL A 145 16.76 8.11 -5.65
N SER A 146 17.69 8.97 -6.08
CA SER A 146 17.48 9.86 -7.22
C SER A 146 18.22 9.33 -8.45
N LEU A 147 17.56 9.26 -9.60
CA LEU A 147 18.16 8.86 -10.88
C LEU A 147 17.88 9.93 -11.93
N TYR A 148 18.92 10.48 -12.54
CA TYR A 148 18.81 11.39 -13.68
C TYR A 148 19.10 10.66 -14.98
N PHE A 149 18.19 10.82 -15.94
CA PHE A 149 18.26 10.26 -17.29
C PHE A 149 18.52 11.40 -18.29
N PRO A 150 19.73 11.52 -18.87
CA PRO A 150 20.11 12.64 -19.75
C PRO A 150 19.55 12.54 -21.18
N GLY A 151 18.73 11.53 -21.48
CA GLY A 151 18.20 11.29 -22.82
C GLY A 151 16.76 10.83 -22.80
N ARG A 152 16.20 10.60 -23.99
CA ARG A 152 14.84 10.09 -24.15
C ARG A 152 14.72 8.68 -23.59
N LEU A 153 13.74 8.46 -22.73
CA LEU A 153 13.32 7.14 -22.29
C LEU A 153 12.20 6.67 -23.23
N THR A 154 12.49 5.70 -24.08
CA THR A 154 11.49 5.04 -24.95
C THR A 154 10.77 3.90 -24.23
N ASP A 155 11.46 3.26 -23.29
CA ASP A 155 10.93 2.20 -22.45
C ASP A 155 11.55 2.31 -21.06
N ILE A 156 10.74 2.03 -20.03
CA ILE A 156 11.18 1.87 -18.65
C ILE A 156 10.96 0.43 -18.23
N SER A 157 12.01 -0.27 -17.81
CA SER A 157 11.85 -1.49 -17.00
C SER A 157 11.21 -1.07 -15.69
N GLN A 158 10.06 -1.64 -15.35
CA GLN A 158 9.26 -1.14 -14.23
C GLN A 158 8.87 -2.20 -13.21
N HIS A 159 8.40 -1.72 -12.06
CA HIS A 159 7.45 -2.43 -11.24
C HIS A 159 6.23 -1.52 -11.02
N TRP A 160 5.08 -1.89 -11.59
CA TRP A 160 3.94 -0.96 -11.70
C TRP A 160 3.19 -0.71 -10.38
N MET A 161 3.22 -1.66 -9.42
CA MET A 161 2.48 -1.56 -8.16
C MET A 161 3.39 -1.15 -6.97
N GLY A 162 4.12 -0.03 -7.10
CA GLY A 162 5.08 0.38 -6.07
C GLY A 162 4.46 0.74 -4.71
N LEU A 163 3.18 1.15 -4.70
CA LEU A 163 2.41 1.63 -3.52
C LEU A 163 3.15 2.70 -2.71
N GLN A 164 4.00 3.47 -3.39
CA GLN A 164 4.71 4.63 -2.90
C GLN A 164 4.62 5.71 -3.97
N THR A 165 4.51 6.97 -3.56
CA THR A 165 4.60 8.10 -4.47
C THR A 165 6.04 8.24 -4.95
N VAL A 166 6.23 8.11 -6.25
CA VAL A 166 7.47 8.38 -6.95
C VAL A 166 7.37 9.74 -7.61
N TYR A 167 8.43 10.53 -7.50
CA TYR A 167 8.43 11.94 -7.86
C TYR A 167 9.30 12.17 -9.09
N TRP A 168 8.81 12.93 -10.04
CA TRP A 168 9.46 13.20 -11.31
C TRP A 168 9.55 14.71 -11.54
N THR A 169 10.66 15.14 -12.14
CA THR A 169 10.70 16.44 -12.80
C THR A 169 9.78 16.44 -14.03
N PRO A 170 9.34 17.61 -14.53
CA PRO A 170 8.73 17.71 -15.86
C PRO A 170 9.64 17.14 -16.96
N ASP A 171 9.06 16.85 -18.12
CA ASP A 171 9.81 16.54 -19.34
C ASP A 171 10.74 17.71 -19.70
N GLY A 172 12.01 17.42 -19.99
CA GLY A 172 13.05 18.45 -20.14
C GLY A 172 13.47 19.14 -18.83
N GLY A 173 13.10 18.58 -17.67
CA GLY A 173 13.38 19.16 -16.35
C GLY A 173 14.86 19.15 -15.93
N GLY A 174 15.69 18.29 -16.53
CA GLY A 174 17.13 18.24 -16.29
C GLY A 174 17.54 17.48 -15.02
N ASP A 175 18.82 17.66 -14.63
CA ASP A 175 19.45 16.98 -13.50
C ASP A 175 19.20 17.71 -12.18
N HIS A 176 18.33 17.12 -11.36
CA HIS A 176 17.99 17.58 -10.01
C HIS A 176 18.37 16.53 -8.95
N ALA A 177 19.25 15.57 -9.29
CA ALA A 177 19.52 14.44 -8.41
C ALA A 177 20.27 14.82 -7.12
N SER A 178 21.00 15.94 -7.11
CA SER A 178 21.73 16.45 -5.92
C SER A 178 20.95 17.46 -5.08
N ASP A 179 19.77 17.89 -5.54
CA ASP A 179 18.97 18.87 -4.80
C ASP A 179 18.50 18.26 -3.48
N ALA A 180 18.39 19.09 -2.45
CA ALA A 180 17.91 18.63 -1.14
C ALA A 180 16.39 18.74 -1.05
N ASP A 181 15.82 19.86 -1.50
CA ASP A 181 14.39 20.09 -1.57
C ASP A 181 13.75 19.40 -2.79
N GLY A 182 12.42 19.31 -2.74
CA GLY A 182 11.57 18.68 -3.74
C GLY A 182 10.98 19.60 -4.80
N ASP A 183 11.35 20.89 -4.86
CA ASP A 183 10.60 21.91 -5.62
C ASP A 183 10.56 21.61 -7.12
N ALA A 184 11.61 21.01 -7.67
CA ALA A 184 11.69 20.63 -9.08
C ALA A 184 10.79 19.42 -9.46
N PHE A 185 10.28 18.67 -8.48
CA PHE A 185 9.57 17.42 -8.69
C PHE A 185 8.07 17.62 -8.67
N THR A 186 7.53 18.18 -9.75
CA THR A 186 6.12 18.58 -9.84
C THR A 186 5.21 17.51 -10.44
N ARG A 187 5.74 16.33 -10.80
CA ARG A 187 4.98 15.19 -11.32
C ARG A 187 5.14 13.99 -10.39
N THR A 188 4.12 13.14 -10.34
CA THR A 188 4.14 11.92 -9.52
C THR A 188 3.49 10.73 -10.21
N ASP A 189 3.96 9.54 -9.89
CA ASP A 189 3.26 8.28 -10.16
C ASP A 189 3.46 7.30 -8.97
N SER A 190 3.14 6.02 -9.18
CA SER A 190 3.34 4.95 -8.19
C SER A 190 4.16 3.76 -8.71
N THR A 191 4.95 3.97 -9.75
CA THR A 191 5.74 2.92 -10.41
C THR A 191 7.20 3.00 -9.95
N PHE A 192 7.86 1.87 -9.71
CA PHE A 192 9.30 1.86 -9.46
C PHE A 192 10.10 1.64 -10.75
N PRO A 193 10.72 2.68 -11.34
CA PRO A 193 11.49 2.54 -12.57
C PRO A 193 12.91 2.04 -12.27
N PHE A 194 13.34 0.97 -12.96
CA PHE A 194 14.68 0.37 -13.00
C PHE A 194 15.27 -0.12 -11.67
N LEU A 195 14.84 0.40 -10.51
CA LEU A 195 15.36 0.07 -9.18
C LEU A 195 14.88 -1.32 -8.75
N THR A 196 15.82 -2.23 -8.46
CA THR A 196 15.52 -3.60 -8.00
C THR A 196 15.87 -3.81 -6.53
N GLY A 197 16.77 -3.02 -5.96
CA GLY A 197 17.10 -3.19 -4.56
C GLY A 197 18.05 -2.16 -3.96
N VAL A 198 18.05 -2.15 -2.62
CA VAL A 198 18.98 -1.42 -1.78
C VAL A 198 19.61 -2.40 -0.82
N ASP A 199 20.94 -2.38 -0.76
CA ASP A 199 21.71 -3.25 0.12
C ASP A 199 22.48 -2.42 1.13
N VAL A 200 22.65 -2.96 2.35
CA VAL A 200 23.42 -2.34 3.42
C VAL A 200 24.56 -3.24 3.91
N GLN A 201 25.59 -2.61 4.48
CA GLN A 201 26.70 -3.27 5.16
C GLN A 201 26.98 -2.60 6.51
N GLY A 202 27.62 -3.33 7.42
CA GLY A 202 28.07 -2.80 8.71
C GLY A 202 26.95 -2.58 9.74
N GLY A 203 25.84 -3.31 9.59
CA GLY A 203 24.76 -3.44 10.57
C GLY A 203 24.78 -4.79 11.29
N ASN A 204 23.73 -5.09 12.06
CA ASN A 204 23.55 -6.34 12.81
C ASN A 204 22.64 -7.37 12.10
N ALA A 205 22.32 -7.15 10.82
CA ALA A 205 21.47 -8.07 10.05
C ALA A 205 22.23 -9.36 9.72
N ALA A 206 21.63 -10.51 10.02
CA ALA A 206 22.19 -11.83 9.76
C ALA A 206 21.72 -12.41 8.41
N GLY A 207 21.69 -11.56 7.37
CA GLY A 207 21.14 -11.87 6.04
C GLY A 207 19.75 -11.30 5.81
N ALA A 208 19.04 -11.85 4.82
CA ALA A 208 17.76 -11.37 4.35
C ALA A 208 16.71 -12.49 4.23
N VAL A 209 15.46 -12.11 4.46
CA VAL A 209 14.25 -12.90 4.20
C VAL A 209 13.63 -12.40 2.90
N VAL A 210 13.40 -13.28 1.95
CA VAL A 210 12.75 -12.95 0.67
C VAL A 210 11.30 -13.40 0.72
N ALA A 211 10.37 -12.46 0.56
CA ALA A 211 8.96 -12.74 0.40
C ALA A 211 8.67 -12.91 -1.11
N LEU A 212 8.60 -14.17 -1.56
CA LEU A 212 8.24 -14.50 -2.95
C LEU A 212 6.73 -14.67 -3.02
N GLY A 213 6.06 -13.82 -3.80
CA GLY A 213 4.60 -13.81 -3.79
C GLY A 213 3.92 -13.14 -4.98
N ASP A 214 2.60 -13.10 -4.90
CA ASP A 214 1.71 -12.45 -5.86
C ASP A 214 1.27 -11.04 -5.39
N SER A 215 0.09 -10.57 -5.85
CA SER A 215 -0.51 -9.27 -5.52
C SER A 215 -0.67 -9.04 -4.03
N ILE A 216 -0.91 -10.09 -3.25
CA ILE A 216 -1.08 -9.97 -1.80
C ILE A 216 0.26 -9.66 -1.13
N THR A 217 1.34 -10.26 -1.62
CA THR A 217 2.70 -9.97 -1.13
C THR A 217 3.21 -8.63 -1.63
N ASP A 218 2.92 -8.31 -2.88
CA ASP A 218 3.26 -7.05 -3.51
C ASP A 218 2.62 -5.86 -2.75
N GLY A 219 1.35 -6.02 -2.34
CA GLY A 219 0.71 -5.14 -1.36
C GLY A 219 -0.69 -4.66 -1.71
N ALA A 220 -1.36 -5.27 -2.68
CA ALA A 220 -2.67 -4.83 -3.16
C ALA A 220 -3.65 -4.60 -1.99
N SER A 221 -4.42 -3.51 -2.08
CA SER A 221 -5.34 -3.03 -1.03
C SER A 221 -4.71 -2.58 0.29
N SER A 222 -3.38 -2.54 0.41
CA SER A 222 -2.71 -1.81 1.49
C SER A 222 -2.67 -0.30 1.21
N THR A 223 -2.70 0.50 2.26
CA THR A 223 -2.69 1.96 2.16
C THR A 223 -1.38 2.45 1.52
N ALA A 224 -1.49 3.11 0.37
CA ALA A 224 -0.36 3.71 -0.34
C ALA A 224 0.42 4.67 0.56
N ASN A 225 1.75 4.73 0.39
CA ASN A 225 2.69 5.51 1.21
C ASN A 225 2.81 5.13 2.69
N ALA A 226 1.95 4.24 3.22
CA ALA A 226 1.96 3.91 4.64
C ALA A 226 3.00 2.83 5.04
N ASN A 227 3.56 2.10 4.06
CA ASN A 227 4.45 0.94 4.30
C ASN A 227 3.80 -0.10 5.24
N ARG A 228 2.57 -0.49 4.92
CA ARG A 228 1.72 -1.40 5.70
C ARG A 228 1.48 -2.74 4.98
N ARG A 229 2.39 -3.13 4.09
CA ARG A 229 2.39 -4.47 3.46
C ARG A 229 2.86 -5.50 4.47
N TRP A 230 2.49 -6.77 4.31
CA TRP A 230 2.91 -7.80 5.27
C TRP A 230 4.45 -7.94 5.39
N PRO A 231 5.27 -7.78 4.33
CA PRO A 231 6.73 -7.77 4.48
C PRO A 231 7.24 -6.55 5.27
N ASP A 232 6.56 -5.40 5.15
CA ASP A 232 6.88 -4.21 5.96
C ASP A 232 6.57 -4.47 7.44
N TYR A 233 5.43 -5.09 7.78
CA TYR A 233 5.16 -5.45 9.17
C TYR A 233 6.14 -6.50 9.70
N LEU A 234 6.54 -7.49 8.89
CA LEU A 234 7.53 -8.48 9.25
C LEU A 234 8.89 -7.84 9.56
N ALA A 235 9.34 -6.89 8.72
CA ALA A 235 10.55 -6.11 8.98
C ALA A 235 10.47 -5.34 10.31
N GLY A 236 9.29 -4.81 10.67
CA GLY A 236 9.07 -4.17 11.96
C GLY A 236 9.30 -5.14 13.12
N ARG A 237 8.72 -6.33 13.05
CA ARG A 237 8.90 -7.39 14.06
C ARG A 237 10.37 -7.82 14.18
N LEU A 238 11.04 -8.04 13.05
CA LEU A 238 12.44 -8.45 13.02
C LEU A 238 13.38 -7.36 13.56
N SER A 239 13.06 -6.09 13.38
CA SER A 239 13.89 -4.97 13.89
C SER A 239 13.89 -4.89 15.43
N ALA A 240 12.90 -5.49 16.10
CA ALA A 240 12.82 -5.54 17.56
C ALA A 240 13.68 -6.68 18.17
N CYS A 241 14.21 -7.58 17.34
CA CYS A 241 15.10 -8.67 17.75
C CYS A 241 16.55 -8.17 17.95
N SER A 242 17.36 -8.91 18.72
CA SER A 242 18.78 -8.56 18.91
C SER A 242 19.63 -8.79 17.65
N SER A 243 19.33 -9.87 16.92
CA SER A 243 19.79 -10.15 15.55
C SER A 243 18.58 -10.01 14.63
N THR A 244 18.73 -9.23 13.58
CA THR A 244 17.65 -8.92 12.63
C THR A 244 17.96 -9.51 11.25
N ALA A 245 17.06 -9.30 10.29
CA ALA A 245 17.29 -9.62 8.89
C ALA A 245 16.74 -8.48 8.02
N GLY A 246 17.33 -8.32 6.83
CA GLY A 246 16.64 -7.60 5.77
C GLY A 246 15.37 -8.34 5.35
N VAL A 247 14.38 -7.62 4.84
CA VAL A 247 13.16 -8.19 4.26
C VAL A 247 13.00 -7.63 2.85
N LEU A 248 12.89 -8.53 1.88
CA LEU A 248 12.84 -8.23 0.45
C LEU A 248 11.46 -8.63 -0.07
N ASN A 249 10.71 -7.67 -0.60
CA ASN A 249 9.40 -7.91 -1.17
C ASN A 249 9.54 -8.19 -2.67
N GLU A 250 9.40 -9.45 -3.05
CA GLU A 250 9.47 -9.90 -4.44
C GLU A 250 8.08 -10.35 -4.91
N GLY A 251 7.06 -9.61 -4.46
CA GLY A 251 5.69 -9.72 -4.93
C GLY A 251 5.53 -9.21 -6.36
N ILE A 252 4.71 -9.89 -7.16
CA ILE A 252 4.23 -9.38 -8.44
C ILE A 252 2.72 -9.60 -8.53
N SER A 253 1.95 -8.54 -8.73
CA SER A 253 0.50 -8.67 -8.91
C SER A 253 0.11 -9.66 -10.02
N GLY A 254 -0.82 -10.58 -9.72
CA GLY A 254 -1.24 -11.64 -10.64
C GLY A 254 -0.21 -12.77 -10.86
N ASN A 255 0.91 -12.80 -10.14
CA ASN A 255 1.91 -13.84 -10.35
C ASN A 255 1.39 -15.23 -10.00
N ARG A 256 1.95 -16.22 -10.70
CA ARG A 256 1.62 -17.64 -10.57
C ARG A 256 2.90 -18.46 -10.42
N ILE A 257 2.79 -19.55 -9.70
CA ILE A 257 3.89 -20.52 -9.54
C ILE A 257 4.17 -21.22 -10.87
N THR A 258 3.10 -21.68 -11.54
CA THR A 258 3.18 -22.68 -12.60
C THR A 258 3.36 -22.11 -14.00
N ALA A 259 2.94 -20.87 -14.25
CA ALA A 259 2.92 -20.30 -15.59
C ALA A 259 2.98 -18.76 -15.60
N GLY A 260 3.86 -18.19 -16.42
CA GLY A 260 3.95 -16.74 -16.65
C GLY A 260 3.15 -16.27 -17.86
N VAL A 261 3.11 -14.96 -18.05
CA VAL A 261 2.75 -14.28 -19.30
C VAL A 261 3.82 -13.23 -19.62
N ASP A 262 3.76 -12.64 -20.82
CA ASP A 262 4.68 -11.56 -21.19
C ASP A 262 4.56 -10.41 -20.19
N GLY A 263 5.71 -9.99 -19.64
CA GLY A 263 5.75 -8.97 -18.59
C GLY A 263 5.35 -9.44 -17.19
N ASN A 264 5.02 -10.73 -16.99
CA ASN A 264 4.76 -11.32 -15.67
C ASN A 264 5.23 -12.79 -15.64
N PRO A 265 6.55 -13.03 -15.57
CA PRO A 265 7.12 -14.39 -15.61
C PRO A 265 6.71 -15.20 -14.38
N SER A 266 6.59 -16.52 -14.51
CA SER A 266 6.21 -17.38 -13.37
C SER A 266 7.20 -17.26 -12.22
N ALA A 267 6.76 -17.59 -11.00
CA ALA A 267 7.66 -17.66 -9.84
C ALA A 267 8.84 -18.60 -10.08
N LEU A 268 8.62 -19.72 -10.79
CA LEU A 268 9.68 -20.67 -11.17
C LEU A 268 10.73 -20.04 -12.12
N ASP A 269 10.29 -19.25 -13.10
CA ASP A 269 11.17 -18.61 -14.08
C ASP A 269 11.99 -17.49 -13.45
N ARG A 270 11.37 -16.69 -12.58
CA ARG A 270 12.04 -15.56 -11.92
C ARG A 270 12.82 -15.93 -10.66
N LEU A 271 12.70 -17.16 -10.16
CA LEU A 271 13.28 -17.61 -8.89
C LEU A 271 14.77 -17.28 -8.74
N GLU A 272 15.56 -17.48 -9.79
CA GLU A 272 17.00 -17.19 -9.74
C GLU A 272 17.26 -15.69 -9.51
N ARG A 273 16.60 -14.85 -10.31
CA ARG A 273 16.78 -13.40 -10.31
C ARG A 273 16.24 -12.76 -9.03
N ASP A 274 15.00 -13.09 -8.67
CA ASP A 274 14.27 -12.39 -7.62
C ASP A 274 14.56 -12.98 -6.23
N VAL A 275 15.05 -14.22 -6.14
CA VAL A 275 15.27 -14.87 -4.84
C VAL A 275 16.71 -15.34 -4.65
N LEU A 276 17.19 -16.24 -5.51
CA LEU A 276 18.45 -16.96 -5.26
C LEU A 276 19.69 -16.08 -5.43
N ALA A 277 19.60 -15.02 -6.22
CA ALA A 277 20.65 -14.03 -6.44
C ALA A 277 20.61 -12.85 -5.45
N GLN A 278 19.61 -12.78 -4.57
CA GLN A 278 19.44 -11.64 -3.67
C GLN A 278 20.57 -11.56 -2.63
N PRO A 279 21.19 -10.37 -2.42
CA PRO A 279 22.28 -10.20 -1.47
C PRO A 279 21.92 -10.61 -0.05
N GLY A 280 22.65 -11.58 0.48
CA GLY A 280 22.47 -12.06 1.84
C GLY A 280 21.21 -12.88 2.06
N ALA A 281 20.50 -13.32 1.02
CA ALA A 281 19.34 -14.20 1.16
C ALA A 281 19.67 -15.43 2.02
N ARG A 282 18.79 -15.72 2.99
CA ARG A 282 18.91 -16.88 3.90
C ARG A 282 17.64 -17.69 3.97
N THR A 283 16.50 -17.02 3.88
CA THR A 283 15.19 -17.64 4.03
C THR A 283 14.24 -17.06 3.02
N VAL A 284 13.39 -17.91 2.47
CA VAL A 284 12.32 -17.55 1.54
C VAL A 284 10.99 -17.84 2.22
N VAL A 285 10.04 -16.92 2.12
CA VAL A 285 8.63 -17.16 2.44
C VAL A 285 7.90 -17.19 1.11
N LEU A 286 7.40 -18.38 0.72
CA LEU A 286 6.63 -18.57 -0.51
C LEU A 286 5.15 -18.40 -0.20
N PHE A 287 4.55 -17.34 -0.71
CA PHE A 287 3.11 -17.07 -0.59
C PHE A 287 2.50 -16.78 -1.97
N GLU A 288 2.17 -17.86 -2.67
CA GLU A 288 1.53 -17.86 -3.99
C GLU A 288 0.58 -19.07 -4.13
N GLY A 289 -0.16 -19.10 -5.23
CA GLY A 289 -1.03 -20.21 -5.63
C GLY A 289 -2.48 -19.79 -5.82
N VAL A 290 -2.90 -18.63 -5.29
CA VAL A 290 -4.29 -18.18 -5.46
C VAL A 290 -4.59 -17.88 -6.93
N ASN A 291 -3.68 -17.24 -7.65
CA ASN A 291 -3.81 -16.96 -9.09
C ASN A 291 -3.74 -18.23 -9.94
N ASP A 292 -2.91 -19.21 -9.54
CA ASP A 292 -2.84 -20.51 -10.20
C ASP A 292 -4.20 -21.22 -10.15
N LEU A 293 -4.81 -21.32 -8.96
CA LEU A 293 -6.08 -22.02 -8.74
C LEU A 293 -7.30 -21.27 -9.29
N SER A 294 -7.27 -19.94 -9.22
CA SER A 294 -8.41 -19.09 -9.56
C SER A 294 -8.56 -18.93 -11.07
N TRP A 295 -8.05 -17.85 -11.65
CA TRP A 295 -8.14 -17.59 -13.08
C TRP A 295 -7.12 -18.39 -13.89
N GLY A 296 -6.03 -18.85 -13.27
CA GLY A 296 -5.04 -19.70 -13.91
C GLY A 296 -5.52 -21.11 -14.22
N GLY A 297 -6.51 -21.61 -13.48
CA GLY A 297 -7.15 -22.91 -13.70
C GLY A 297 -6.24 -24.13 -13.45
N ALA A 298 -5.13 -23.97 -12.75
CA ALA A 298 -4.28 -25.08 -12.32
C ALA A 298 -4.98 -25.91 -11.24
N THR A 299 -4.73 -27.22 -11.23
CA THR A 299 -5.18 -28.10 -10.14
C THR A 299 -4.30 -27.95 -8.92
N GLY A 300 -4.78 -28.39 -7.75
CA GLY A 300 -3.98 -28.41 -6.54
C GLY A 300 -2.68 -29.22 -6.68
N ASP A 301 -2.70 -30.30 -7.47
CA ASP A 301 -1.48 -31.10 -7.74
C ASP A 301 -0.43 -30.32 -8.52
N GLN A 302 -0.84 -29.57 -9.55
CA GLN A 302 0.09 -28.77 -10.37
C GLN A 302 0.74 -27.68 -9.53
N VAL A 303 -0.03 -27.02 -8.65
CA VAL A 303 0.48 -26.02 -7.72
C VAL A 303 1.47 -26.66 -6.74
N ILE A 304 1.12 -27.80 -6.14
CA ILE A 304 1.99 -28.55 -5.22
C ILE A 304 3.30 -28.96 -5.89
N ASP A 305 3.27 -29.42 -7.13
CA ASP A 305 4.48 -29.83 -7.85
C ASP A 305 5.37 -28.64 -8.18
N GLY A 306 4.80 -27.48 -8.53
CA GLY A 306 5.55 -26.23 -8.66
C GLY A 306 6.19 -25.78 -7.34
N MET A 307 5.46 -25.87 -6.22
CA MET A 307 5.98 -25.59 -4.88
C MET A 307 7.16 -26.51 -4.52
N LYS A 308 7.08 -27.81 -4.83
CA LYS A 308 8.18 -28.77 -4.62
C LYS A 308 9.41 -28.43 -5.46
N GLU A 309 9.23 -27.98 -6.69
CA GLU A 309 10.35 -27.56 -7.54
C GLU A 309 11.03 -26.29 -7.01
N ILE A 310 10.26 -25.31 -6.54
CA ILE A 310 10.81 -24.14 -5.83
C ILE A 310 11.60 -24.60 -4.61
N ALA A 311 11.04 -25.46 -3.76
CA ALA A 311 11.72 -26.00 -2.59
C ALA A 311 13.05 -26.66 -2.94
N ARG A 312 13.06 -27.54 -3.94
CA ARG A 312 14.27 -28.21 -4.42
C ARG A 312 15.35 -27.21 -4.82
N ARG A 313 15.00 -26.14 -5.55
CA ARG A 313 15.95 -25.12 -6.02
C ARG A 313 16.44 -24.20 -4.89
N VAL A 314 15.56 -23.83 -3.96
CA VAL A 314 15.89 -23.02 -2.78
C VAL A 314 16.85 -23.80 -1.85
N HIS A 315 16.54 -25.06 -1.54
CA HIS A 315 17.39 -25.92 -0.73
C HIS A 315 18.74 -26.24 -1.39
N ALA A 316 18.78 -26.37 -2.73
CA ALA A 316 20.03 -26.54 -3.47
C ALA A 316 21.00 -25.34 -3.31
N ARG A 317 20.49 -24.15 -2.93
CA ARG A 317 21.30 -22.98 -2.57
C ARG A 317 21.57 -22.86 -1.06
N GLY A 318 21.16 -23.85 -0.27
CA GLY A 318 21.32 -23.85 1.19
C GLY A 318 20.44 -22.81 1.90
N LEU A 319 19.39 -22.32 1.23
CA LEU A 319 18.42 -21.39 1.80
C LEU A 319 17.30 -22.18 2.48
N ARG A 320 16.67 -21.59 3.51
CA ARG A 320 15.46 -22.11 4.15
C ARG A 320 14.23 -21.71 3.34
N LEU A 321 13.20 -22.56 3.30
CA LEU A 321 11.92 -22.24 2.67
C LEU A 321 10.76 -22.43 3.66
N ILE A 322 9.99 -21.37 3.85
CA ILE A 322 8.74 -21.36 4.62
C ILE A 322 7.58 -21.28 3.63
N GLY A 323 6.68 -22.26 3.64
CA GLY A 323 5.47 -22.22 2.82
C GLY A 323 4.35 -21.44 3.52
N ALA A 324 3.63 -20.57 2.83
CA ALA A 324 2.43 -19.93 3.37
C ALA A 324 1.16 -20.55 2.79
N THR A 325 0.13 -20.75 3.62
CA THR A 325 -1.16 -21.28 3.15
C THR A 325 -1.88 -20.26 2.25
N VAL A 326 -2.53 -20.74 1.20
CA VAL A 326 -3.34 -19.96 0.27
C VAL A 326 -4.62 -19.49 0.98
N VAL A 327 -4.84 -18.18 0.97
CA VAL A 327 -5.97 -17.51 1.64
C VAL A 327 -7.33 -17.91 1.06
N PRO A 328 -8.43 -17.82 1.84
CA PRO A 328 -9.78 -17.95 1.29
C PRO A 328 -10.07 -16.82 0.29
N TYR A 329 -10.90 -17.10 -0.73
CA TYR A 329 -11.26 -16.09 -1.74
C TYR A 329 -12.70 -16.25 -2.26
N ARG A 330 -13.59 -16.89 -1.49
CA ARG A 330 -15.01 -16.97 -1.85
C ARG A 330 -15.62 -15.56 -1.85
N GLY A 331 -16.28 -15.22 -2.96
CA GLY A 331 -16.84 -13.88 -3.21
C GLY A 331 -16.04 -13.08 -4.24
N TRP A 332 -14.81 -13.51 -4.56
CA TRP A 332 -13.99 -12.84 -5.58
C TRP A 332 -14.41 -13.22 -7.00
N GLY A 333 -15.49 -12.58 -7.47
CA GLY A 333 -16.07 -12.80 -8.79
C GLY A 333 -16.39 -14.26 -9.10
N ASP A 334 -16.40 -14.62 -10.38
CA ASP A 334 -16.64 -15.99 -10.86
C ASP A 334 -15.39 -16.89 -10.78
N TRP A 335 -14.32 -16.41 -10.12
CA TRP A 335 -13.05 -17.13 -10.04
C TRP A 335 -13.00 -18.19 -8.94
N TRP A 336 -14.01 -18.23 -8.07
CA TRP A 336 -14.17 -19.24 -7.03
C TRP A 336 -15.25 -20.27 -7.40
N THR A 337 -14.98 -21.55 -7.14
CA THR A 337 -15.96 -22.65 -7.22
C THR A 337 -15.68 -23.66 -6.11
N GLU A 338 -16.64 -24.54 -5.80
CA GLU A 338 -16.42 -25.62 -4.82
C GLU A 338 -15.24 -26.53 -5.21
N ALA A 339 -15.05 -26.79 -6.50
CA ALA A 339 -13.92 -27.58 -7.00
C ALA A 339 -12.58 -26.89 -6.75
N LYS A 340 -12.50 -25.58 -7.00
CA LYS A 340 -11.29 -24.78 -6.74
C LYS A 340 -11.02 -24.60 -5.25
N GLU A 341 -12.05 -24.52 -4.43
CA GLU A 341 -11.92 -24.55 -2.97
C GLU A 341 -11.36 -25.89 -2.50
N ALA A 342 -11.79 -27.02 -3.09
CA ALA A 342 -11.22 -28.33 -2.78
C ALA A 342 -9.72 -28.41 -3.15
N ASP A 343 -9.33 -27.85 -4.30
CA ASP A 343 -7.91 -27.72 -4.67
C ASP A 343 -7.14 -26.81 -3.71
N ARG A 344 -7.71 -25.68 -3.29
CA ARG A 344 -7.10 -24.79 -2.29
C ARG A 344 -6.87 -25.51 -0.96
N GLN A 345 -7.87 -26.25 -0.46
CA GLN A 345 -7.75 -27.04 0.77
C GLN A 345 -6.67 -28.12 0.62
N LYS A 346 -6.56 -28.75 -0.56
CA LYS A 346 -5.51 -29.72 -0.85
C LYS A 346 -4.12 -29.10 -0.80
N VAL A 347 -3.92 -27.93 -1.42
CA VAL A 347 -2.65 -27.17 -1.34
C VAL A 347 -2.34 -26.80 0.12
N ASN A 348 -3.32 -26.29 0.85
CA ASN A 348 -3.14 -25.89 2.25
C ASN A 348 -2.86 -27.06 3.19
N ALA A 349 -3.44 -28.23 2.95
CA ALA A 349 -3.11 -29.44 3.68
C ALA A 349 -1.65 -29.84 3.43
N PHE A 350 -1.19 -29.78 2.17
CA PHE A 350 0.22 -30.02 1.82
C PHE A 350 1.17 -29.02 2.47
N VAL A 351 0.84 -27.72 2.49
CA VAL A 351 1.68 -26.70 3.14
C VAL A 351 1.86 -26.98 4.63
N ARG A 352 0.77 -27.35 5.34
CA ARG A 352 0.79 -27.64 6.78
C ARG A 352 1.51 -28.96 7.12
N ASP A 353 1.42 -29.96 6.24
CA ASP A 353 2.04 -31.28 6.42
C ASP A 353 2.83 -31.70 5.16
N SER A 354 3.93 -30.97 4.92
CA SER A 354 4.68 -31.08 3.66
C SER A 354 5.66 -32.25 3.62
N GLY A 355 5.78 -33.03 4.69
CA GLY A 355 6.75 -34.13 4.79
C GLY A 355 8.23 -33.68 4.69
N GLY A 356 8.52 -32.42 5.03
CA GLY A 356 9.86 -31.84 4.97
C GLY A 356 10.22 -31.16 3.65
N VAL A 357 9.25 -30.97 2.74
CA VAL A 357 9.45 -30.13 1.54
C VAL A 357 9.67 -28.67 1.94
N PHE A 358 8.97 -28.19 2.97
CA PHE A 358 9.24 -26.89 3.59
C PHE A 358 9.96 -27.09 4.93
N ASP A 359 10.81 -26.12 5.30
CA ASP A 359 11.45 -26.08 6.61
C ASP A 359 10.46 -25.75 7.73
N ASP A 360 9.42 -24.98 7.42
CA ASP A 360 8.28 -24.65 8.28
C ASP A 360 7.14 -24.04 7.42
N TYR A 361 6.04 -23.61 8.05
CA TYR A 361 4.96 -22.91 7.37
C TYR A 361 4.43 -21.69 8.15
N ALA A 362 3.76 -20.79 7.43
CA ALA A 362 2.96 -19.71 8.00
C ALA A 362 1.48 -19.90 7.60
N ASP A 363 0.59 -19.99 8.59
CA ASP A 363 -0.83 -20.28 8.32
C ASP A 363 -1.65 -19.02 8.05
N PHE A 364 -1.46 -18.44 6.87
CA PHE A 364 -2.13 -17.22 6.42
C PHE A 364 -3.64 -17.44 6.23
N ASP A 365 -4.09 -18.59 5.73
CA ASP A 365 -5.51 -18.99 5.70
C ASP A 365 -6.16 -18.85 7.08
N LYS A 366 -5.58 -19.48 8.10
CA LYS A 366 -6.12 -19.42 9.47
C LYS A 366 -6.09 -18.00 10.05
N ALA A 367 -5.10 -17.18 9.66
CA ALA A 367 -4.94 -15.84 10.20
C ALA A 367 -6.07 -14.88 9.79
N VAL A 368 -6.73 -15.12 8.64
CA VAL A 368 -7.67 -14.15 8.04
C VAL A 368 -9.05 -14.70 7.70
N ARG A 369 -9.24 -16.02 7.68
CA ARG A 369 -10.54 -16.62 7.34
C ARG A 369 -11.63 -16.26 8.35
N ASP A 370 -12.84 -16.12 7.87
CA ASP A 370 -14.03 -15.99 8.72
C ASP A 370 -14.19 -17.28 9.55
N PRO A 371 -14.27 -17.20 10.89
CA PRO A 371 -14.46 -18.37 11.73
C PRO A 371 -15.80 -19.09 11.47
N ASP A 372 -16.82 -18.38 11.00
CA ASP A 372 -18.15 -18.92 10.73
C ASP A 372 -18.30 -19.46 9.30
N ASP A 373 -17.50 -18.94 8.35
CA ASP A 373 -17.37 -19.47 6.99
C ASP A 373 -15.90 -19.43 6.53
N PRO A 374 -15.11 -20.49 6.81
CA PRO A 374 -13.68 -20.55 6.49
C PRO A 374 -13.32 -20.43 5.00
N THR A 375 -14.31 -20.38 4.09
CA THR A 375 -14.09 -20.22 2.66
C THR A 375 -13.96 -18.76 2.22
N ARG A 376 -14.28 -17.79 3.09
CA ARG A 376 -14.16 -16.35 2.85
C ARG A 376 -13.25 -15.66 3.88
N TYR A 377 -12.82 -14.44 3.56
CA TYR A 377 -12.17 -13.56 4.52
C TYR A 377 -13.13 -13.14 5.64
N ALA A 378 -12.60 -13.00 6.86
CA ALA A 378 -13.32 -12.26 7.89
C ALA A 378 -13.40 -10.78 7.48
N ALA A 379 -14.56 -10.16 7.66
CA ALA A 379 -14.83 -8.79 7.23
C ALA A 379 -13.83 -7.74 7.78
N ALA A 380 -13.22 -8.02 8.94
CA ALA A 380 -12.17 -7.19 9.53
C ALA A 380 -10.90 -7.08 8.67
N PHE A 381 -10.57 -8.13 7.92
CA PHE A 381 -9.34 -8.25 7.13
C PHE A 381 -9.58 -8.06 5.64
N ASP A 382 -10.82 -8.22 5.17
CA ASP A 382 -11.21 -8.05 3.78
C ASP A 382 -11.11 -6.58 3.34
N SER A 383 -10.55 -6.33 2.16
CA SER A 383 -10.58 -5.00 1.54
C SER A 383 -11.95 -4.67 0.94
N GLY A 384 -12.81 -5.68 0.77
CA GLY A 384 -14.13 -5.60 0.16
C GLY A 384 -14.21 -6.29 -1.21
N ASP A 385 -13.07 -6.69 -1.78
CA ASP A 385 -13.02 -7.44 -3.03
C ASP A 385 -13.04 -8.96 -2.82
N HIS A 386 -12.99 -9.41 -1.56
CA HIS A 386 -13.00 -10.81 -1.15
C HIS A 386 -11.75 -11.63 -1.54
N LEU A 387 -10.63 -10.98 -1.88
CA LEU A 387 -9.33 -11.63 -2.11
C LEU A 387 -8.19 -10.90 -1.40
N HIS A 388 -8.07 -9.59 -1.58
CA HIS A 388 -6.95 -8.83 -1.08
C HIS A 388 -7.24 -8.35 0.34
N PRO A 389 -6.29 -8.52 1.26
CA PRO A 389 -6.43 -8.01 2.60
C PRO A 389 -6.30 -6.48 2.62
N ASN A 390 -6.98 -5.85 3.55
CA ASN A 390 -6.66 -4.48 3.96
C ASN A 390 -5.40 -4.45 4.86
N ASP A 391 -5.00 -3.27 5.34
CA ASP A 391 -3.84 -3.10 6.23
C ASP A 391 -3.87 -4.00 7.49
N THR A 392 -5.05 -4.25 8.06
CA THR A 392 -5.20 -5.15 9.21
C THR A 392 -4.93 -6.60 8.82
N GLY A 393 -5.42 -7.05 7.65
CA GLY A 393 -5.14 -8.38 7.13
C GLY A 393 -3.66 -8.56 6.77
N MET A 394 -3.02 -7.54 6.17
CA MET A 394 -1.57 -7.53 5.91
C MET A 394 -0.78 -7.71 7.21
N LYS A 395 -1.22 -7.07 8.29
CA LYS A 395 -0.62 -7.24 9.60
C LYS A 395 -0.79 -8.66 10.13
N ALA A 396 -1.99 -9.23 10.00
CA ALA A 396 -2.28 -10.59 10.43
C ALA A 396 -1.36 -11.63 9.77
N PHE A 397 -1.04 -11.49 8.49
CA PHE A 397 -0.04 -12.32 7.81
C PHE A 397 1.34 -12.18 8.40
N ALA A 398 1.81 -10.94 8.53
CA ALA A 398 3.11 -10.68 9.12
C ALA A 398 3.21 -11.28 10.51
N ASP A 399 2.11 -11.32 11.28
CA ASP A 399 2.02 -11.85 12.63
C ASP A 399 1.95 -13.37 12.72
N ALA A 400 1.41 -14.03 11.69
CA ALA A 400 1.36 -15.48 11.56
C ALA A 400 2.73 -16.12 11.25
N VAL A 401 3.71 -15.33 10.82
CA VAL A 401 5.09 -15.81 10.63
C VAL A 401 5.76 -16.05 11.98
N ASP A 402 6.19 -17.26 12.29
CA ASP A 402 7.05 -17.51 13.44
C ASP A 402 8.48 -17.02 13.13
N LEU A 403 8.98 -16.03 13.88
CA LEU A 403 10.31 -15.47 13.63
C LEU A 403 11.44 -16.46 13.93
N THR A 404 11.19 -17.46 14.79
CA THR A 404 12.20 -18.44 15.19
C THR A 404 12.54 -19.40 14.04
N THR A 405 11.62 -19.60 13.10
CA THR A 405 11.78 -20.52 11.96
C THR A 405 12.58 -19.88 10.82
N LEU A 406 12.71 -18.55 10.83
CA LEU A 406 13.42 -17.79 9.79
C LEU A 406 14.95 -17.93 9.85
N GLY A 407 15.52 -18.46 10.94
CA GLY A 407 16.96 -18.74 11.05
C GLY A 407 17.90 -17.52 11.14
N ALA A 408 17.40 -16.31 10.88
CA ALA A 408 18.17 -15.06 10.95
C ALA A 408 17.85 -14.20 12.20
N ALA A 409 16.69 -14.43 12.82
CA ALA A 409 16.22 -13.68 13.98
C ALA A 409 16.64 -14.36 15.28
N ARG A 410 17.19 -13.61 16.24
CA ARG A 410 17.57 -14.14 17.57
C ARG A 410 17.11 -13.23 18.69
N ASP A 411 16.66 -13.84 19.79
CA ASP A 411 16.26 -13.14 21.02
C ASP A 411 15.26 -12.00 20.71
N CYS A 412 14.19 -12.41 20.03
CA CYS A 412 13.05 -11.57 19.68
C CYS A 412 12.08 -11.42 20.86
N PRO A 413 11.34 -10.30 20.93
CA PRO A 413 10.20 -10.18 21.84
C PRO A 413 9.19 -11.31 21.58
N SER A 414 8.85 -12.06 22.64
CA SER A 414 7.99 -13.25 22.51
C SER A 414 6.52 -12.99 22.80
N ALA A 415 6.18 -11.95 23.56
CA ALA A 415 4.79 -11.59 23.78
C ALA A 415 4.30 -10.62 22.70
N ARG A 416 3.09 -10.87 22.21
CA ARG A 416 2.43 -10.12 21.15
C ARG A 416 1.15 -9.50 21.68
N VAL A 417 0.95 -8.21 21.44
CA VAL A 417 -0.32 -7.54 21.76
C VAL A 417 -1.19 -7.44 20.51
N ARG A 418 -2.51 -7.55 20.71
CA ARG A 418 -3.55 -7.41 19.69
C ARG A 418 -4.63 -6.46 20.15
N LEU A 419 -5.14 -5.62 19.25
CA LEU A 419 -6.37 -4.86 19.48
C LEU A 419 -7.54 -5.48 18.72
N THR A 420 -8.69 -5.60 19.39
CA THR A 420 -9.97 -5.94 18.78
C THR A 420 -11.09 -5.01 19.28
N PRO A 421 -12.15 -4.77 18.49
CA PRO A 421 -12.29 -5.19 17.09
C PRO A 421 -11.24 -4.50 16.20
N TYR A 422 -10.92 -5.11 15.06
CA TYR A 422 -9.86 -4.65 14.17
C TYR A 422 -10.18 -3.38 13.37
N ARG A 423 -11.47 -3.00 13.33
CA ARG A 423 -12.02 -1.77 12.72
C ARG A 423 -13.14 -1.22 13.59
N PRO A 424 -12.83 -0.65 14.77
CA PRO A 424 -13.86 -0.12 15.65
C PRO A 424 -14.49 1.13 15.03
N THR A 425 -15.80 1.29 15.21
CA THR A 425 -16.50 2.54 14.94
C THR A 425 -16.79 3.23 16.26
N LEU A 426 -16.35 4.47 16.41
CA LEU A 426 -16.56 5.29 17.60
C LEU A 426 -17.36 6.52 17.20
N GLN A 427 -18.21 7.02 18.10
CA GLN A 427 -18.92 8.28 17.89
C GLN A 427 -18.20 9.41 18.59
N ALA A 428 -17.99 10.54 17.92
CA ALA A 428 -17.41 11.74 18.53
C ALA A 428 -18.30 12.20 19.70
N GLY A 429 -17.70 12.33 20.90
CA GLY A 429 -18.42 12.71 22.12
C GLY A 429 -19.46 11.71 22.62
N GLY A 430 -19.44 10.45 22.15
CA GLY A 430 -20.33 9.39 22.64
C GLY A 430 -19.90 8.80 23.98
N ASP A 431 -20.64 7.79 24.46
CA ASP A 431 -20.42 7.14 25.78
C ASP A 431 -19.17 6.23 25.85
N GLY A 432 -18.45 6.11 24.73
CA GLY A 432 -17.26 5.27 24.59
C GLY A 432 -17.55 3.93 23.88
N THR A 433 -16.49 3.32 23.35
CA THR A 433 -16.53 2.06 22.62
C THR A 433 -15.56 1.07 23.24
N GLU A 434 -16.00 -0.16 23.46
CA GLU A 434 -15.14 -1.21 23.99
C GLU A 434 -14.10 -1.64 22.95
N ILE A 435 -12.84 -1.51 23.32
CA ILE A 435 -11.69 -2.00 22.58
C ILE A 435 -10.93 -2.93 23.52
N THR A 436 -10.55 -4.10 23.05
CA THR A 436 -9.89 -5.12 23.85
C THR A 436 -8.44 -5.26 23.41
N SER A 437 -7.51 -5.17 24.36
CA SER A 437 -6.12 -5.55 24.13
C SER A 437 -5.85 -6.96 24.66
N THR A 438 -5.34 -7.85 23.83
CA THR A 438 -4.93 -9.20 24.23
C THR A 438 -3.44 -9.37 24.03
N VAL A 439 -2.70 -9.66 25.11
CA VAL A 439 -1.28 -10.00 25.08
C VAL A 439 -1.13 -11.50 25.15
N THR A 440 -0.53 -12.12 24.13
CA THR A 440 -0.25 -13.56 24.09
C THR A 440 1.24 -13.81 24.10
N ASN A 441 1.74 -14.69 24.98
CA ASN A 441 3.14 -15.10 24.93
C ASN A 441 3.32 -16.23 23.91
N THR A 442 3.86 -15.92 22.74
CA THR A 442 4.10 -16.89 21.66
C THR A 442 5.48 -17.55 21.74
N GLY A 443 6.27 -17.24 22.77
CA GLY A 443 7.60 -17.82 22.94
C GLY A 443 7.64 -19.03 23.87
N PRO A 444 8.80 -19.71 23.92
CA PRO A 444 8.96 -20.95 24.69
C PRO A 444 9.19 -20.71 26.19
N LYS A 445 9.29 -19.47 26.66
CA LYS A 445 9.60 -19.11 28.05
C LYS A 445 8.56 -18.17 28.62
N THR A 446 8.32 -18.25 29.92
CA THR A 446 7.49 -17.30 30.67
C THR A 446 8.05 -15.88 30.58
N VAL A 447 7.18 -14.91 30.31
CA VAL A 447 7.47 -13.48 30.45
C VAL A 447 6.84 -12.94 31.73
N THR A 448 7.39 -11.85 32.27
CA THR A 448 6.93 -11.26 33.53
C THR A 448 6.72 -9.76 33.41
N GLU A 449 6.08 -9.14 34.41
CA GLU A 449 5.86 -7.68 34.46
C GLU A 449 5.20 -7.12 33.19
N VAL A 450 4.21 -7.84 32.66
CA VAL A 450 3.46 -7.41 31.48
C VAL A 450 2.61 -6.21 31.86
N SER A 451 2.78 -5.10 31.13
CA SER A 451 2.01 -3.88 31.31
C SER A 451 1.57 -3.37 29.95
N THR A 452 0.28 -3.06 29.82
CA THR A 452 -0.33 -2.60 28.56
C THR A 452 -0.89 -1.20 28.72
N ARG A 453 -0.79 -0.38 27.67
CA ARG A 453 -1.36 0.97 27.61
C ARG A 453 -1.81 1.29 26.19
N LEU A 454 -2.96 1.95 26.04
CA LEU A 454 -3.39 2.51 24.76
C LEU A 454 -2.67 3.82 24.44
N ASP A 455 -2.34 3.99 23.17
CA ASP A 455 -1.88 5.24 22.58
C ASP A 455 -3.02 5.80 21.73
N LEU A 456 -3.58 6.91 22.18
CA LEU A 456 -4.75 7.53 21.56
C LEU A 456 -4.39 8.89 20.97
N PRO A 457 -5.19 9.37 19.99
CA PRO A 457 -5.14 10.77 19.58
C PRO A 457 -5.34 11.74 20.75
N ASP A 458 -4.84 12.96 20.60
CA ASP A 458 -4.94 13.99 21.63
C ASP A 458 -6.40 14.27 22.01
N GLY A 459 -6.66 14.43 23.31
CA GLY A 459 -8.00 14.70 23.85
C GLY A 459 -8.89 13.47 24.06
N TRP A 460 -8.50 12.30 23.56
CA TRP A 460 -9.25 11.06 23.77
C TRP A 460 -8.94 10.42 25.12
N SER A 461 -9.87 9.64 25.66
CA SER A 461 -9.70 8.90 26.91
C SER A 461 -9.87 7.40 26.72
N ALA A 462 -9.20 6.61 27.57
CA ALA A 462 -9.42 5.18 27.70
C ALA A 462 -9.42 4.78 29.17
N GLU A 463 -10.48 4.08 29.57
CA GLU A 463 -10.61 3.52 30.92
C GLU A 463 -10.50 1.99 30.86
N PRO A 464 -9.50 1.37 31.50
CA PRO A 464 -9.39 -0.09 31.53
C PRO A 464 -10.41 -0.69 32.52
N ALA A 465 -11.08 -1.76 32.09
CA ALA A 465 -11.78 -2.67 32.97
C ALA A 465 -10.76 -3.47 33.79
N GLY A 466 -10.44 -2.97 34.98
CA GLY A 466 -9.52 -3.61 35.92
C GLY A 466 -8.05 -3.28 35.67
N SER A 467 -7.15 -4.24 35.97
CA SER A 467 -5.71 -4.02 35.92
C SER A 467 -5.17 -4.22 34.51
N ALA A 468 -4.49 -3.19 33.97
CA ALA A 468 -3.71 -3.31 32.74
C ALA A 468 -2.30 -3.93 32.94
N ARG A 469 -2.11 -4.63 34.06
CA ARG A 469 -0.86 -5.31 34.42
C ARG A 469 -1.09 -6.77 34.76
N THR A 470 -0.20 -7.62 34.25
CA THR A 470 -0.17 -9.06 34.50
C THR A 470 1.23 -9.46 34.98
N ARG A 471 1.31 -10.13 36.14
CA ARG A 471 2.60 -10.44 36.77
C ARG A 471 3.45 -11.41 35.96
N THR A 472 2.82 -12.44 35.41
CA THR A 472 3.48 -13.53 34.67
C THR A 472 2.57 -14.01 33.55
N LEU A 473 3.15 -14.36 32.40
CA LEU A 473 2.45 -14.95 31.28
C LEU A 473 3.25 -16.16 30.77
N ALA A 474 2.75 -17.38 30.99
CA ALA A 474 3.44 -18.60 30.57
C ALA A 474 3.39 -18.77 29.04
N PRO A 475 4.22 -19.65 28.45
CA PRO A 475 4.13 -19.98 27.02
C PRO A 475 2.70 -20.37 26.60
N GLY A 476 2.16 -19.71 25.58
CA GLY A 476 0.81 -19.94 25.06
C GLY A 476 -0.31 -19.20 25.81
N ASP A 477 -0.06 -18.70 27.02
CA ASP A 477 -1.07 -17.97 27.79
C ASP A 477 -1.36 -16.59 27.18
N SER A 478 -2.58 -16.10 27.43
CA SER A 478 -3.00 -14.75 27.05
C SER A 478 -3.55 -13.96 28.25
N ALA A 479 -3.32 -12.66 28.26
CA ALA A 479 -3.91 -11.70 29.20
C ALA A 479 -4.68 -10.64 28.42
N THR A 480 -5.88 -10.32 28.88
CA THR A 480 -6.81 -9.43 28.18
C THR A 480 -7.20 -8.24 29.05
N VAL A 481 -7.31 -7.06 28.44
CA VAL A 481 -7.83 -5.84 29.06
C VAL A 481 -8.85 -5.24 28.11
N THR A 482 -10.08 -5.06 28.57
CA THR A 482 -11.11 -4.28 27.85
C THR A 482 -10.98 -2.82 28.25
N TRP A 483 -11.01 -1.93 27.27
CA TRP A 483 -10.88 -0.49 27.41
C TRP A 483 -12.14 0.17 26.89
N THR A 484 -12.75 1.05 27.68
CA THR A 484 -13.77 1.97 27.17
C THR A 484 -13.05 3.17 26.58
N VAL A 485 -13.01 3.27 25.25
CA VAL A 485 -12.32 4.35 24.53
C VAL A 485 -13.32 5.39 24.07
N THR A 486 -13.08 6.65 24.43
CA THR A 486 -13.99 7.77 24.14
C THR A 486 -13.25 8.86 23.36
N PRO A 487 -13.65 9.14 22.11
CA PRO A 487 -13.13 10.29 21.37
C PRO A 487 -13.53 11.61 22.02
N ALA A 488 -12.70 12.63 21.86
CA ALA A 488 -13.10 14.00 22.20
C ALA A 488 -14.39 14.41 21.46
N ALA A 489 -15.19 15.30 22.05
CA ALA A 489 -16.44 15.76 21.43
C ALA A 489 -16.22 16.51 20.11
N ASP A 490 -15.07 17.18 19.99
CA ASP A 490 -14.58 17.89 18.81
C ASP A 490 -13.57 17.07 18.00
N ALA A 491 -13.46 15.75 18.24
CA ALA A 491 -12.61 14.90 17.43
C ALA A 491 -13.03 14.98 15.95
N ALA A 492 -12.04 15.19 15.07
CA ALA A 492 -12.26 15.12 13.63
C ALA A 492 -12.88 13.77 13.26
N TRP A 493 -13.80 13.73 12.31
CA TRP A 493 -14.43 12.51 11.84
C TRP A 493 -13.59 11.87 10.72
N GLY A 494 -13.81 10.57 10.51
CA GLY A 494 -13.03 9.76 9.58
C GLY A 494 -12.11 8.79 10.31
N THR A 495 -11.04 8.36 9.65
CA THR A 495 -10.16 7.31 10.17
C THR A 495 -9.09 7.87 11.11
N HIS A 496 -8.99 7.29 12.30
CA HIS A 496 -7.98 7.57 13.32
C HIS A 496 -7.29 6.29 13.75
N GLN A 497 -6.00 6.35 14.06
CA GLN A 497 -5.29 5.19 14.56
C GLN A 497 -5.42 5.10 16.08
N ILE A 498 -5.85 3.94 16.57
CA ILE A 498 -5.79 3.58 17.99
C ILE A 498 -4.64 2.61 18.17
N GLY A 499 -3.61 3.00 18.92
CA GLY A 499 -2.44 2.20 19.20
C GLY A 499 -2.52 1.50 20.56
N VAL A 500 -1.72 0.46 20.72
CA VAL A 500 -1.42 -0.17 22.00
C VAL A 500 0.07 -0.46 22.10
N ARG A 501 0.64 -0.22 23.28
CA ARG A 501 1.98 -0.65 23.64
C ARG A 501 1.91 -1.56 24.83
N THR A 502 2.65 -2.66 24.74
CA THR A 502 2.88 -3.56 25.85
C THR A 502 4.38 -3.63 26.13
N SER A 503 4.76 -3.55 27.40
CA SER A 503 6.10 -3.87 27.87
C SER A 503 6.08 -5.10 28.75
N PHE A 504 7.14 -5.89 28.71
CA PHE A 504 7.29 -7.10 29.52
C PHE A 504 8.77 -7.41 29.73
N LEU A 505 9.09 -8.13 30.80
CA LEU A 505 10.43 -8.62 31.09
C LEU A 505 10.60 -10.02 30.49
N GLN A 506 11.61 -10.18 29.64
CA GLN A 506 12.01 -11.45 29.04
C GLN A 506 13.53 -11.59 29.16
N ASP A 507 13.99 -12.69 29.75
CA ASP A 507 15.41 -12.99 29.96
C ASP A 507 16.18 -11.80 30.61
N GLY A 508 15.56 -11.15 31.60
CA GLY A 508 16.15 -10.02 32.34
C GLY A 508 16.17 -8.68 31.58
N ARG A 509 15.56 -8.59 30.39
CA ARG A 509 15.48 -7.36 29.59
C ARG A 509 14.04 -6.91 29.40
N THR A 510 13.78 -5.62 29.54
CA THR A 510 12.50 -5.04 29.16
C THR A 510 12.35 -5.07 27.64
N ARG A 511 11.36 -5.83 27.17
CA ARG A 511 10.91 -5.92 25.79
C ARG A 511 9.63 -5.14 25.61
N ARG A 512 9.32 -4.84 24.35
CA ARG A 512 8.10 -4.15 23.96
C ARG A 512 7.53 -4.80 22.71
N ASP A 513 6.22 -4.77 22.62
CA ASP A 513 5.47 -5.04 21.40
C ASP A 513 4.35 -4.00 21.29
N SER A 514 3.85 -3.79 20.09
CA SER A 514 2.78 -2.82 19.83
C SER A 514 1.87 -3.31 18.72
N ASP A 515 0.63 -2.87 18.79
CA ASP A 515 -0.35 -3.06 17.74
C ASP A 515 -1.13 -1.76 17.52
N SER A 516 -1.87 -1.70 16.42
CA SER A 516 -2.76 -0.58 16.14
C SER A 516 -3.89 -1.01 15.24
N VAL A 517 -5.05 -0.38 15.41
CA VAL A 517 -6.21 -0.53 14.54
C VAL A 517 -6.64 0.81 14.00
N ASP A 518 -7.14 0.82 12.77
CA ASP A 518 -7.77 1.98 12.18
C ASP A 518 -9.23 2.04 12.64
N ALA A 519 -9.56 3.11 13.35
CA ALA A 519 -10.86 3.36 13.96
C ALA A 519 -11.61 4.42 13.16
N THR A 520 -12.89 4.18 12.88
CA THR A 520 -13.74 5.18 12.20
C THR A 520 -14.49 6.00 13.23
N VAL A 521 -14.20 7.31 13.29
CA VAL A 521 -14.95 8.27 14.11
C VAL A 521 -16.10 8.82 13.30
N THR A 522 -17.32 8.65 13.80
CA THR A 522 -18.55 9.13 13.16
C THR A 522 -19.08 10.39 13.86
N PRO A 523 -19.76 11.27 13.10
CA PRO A 523 -20.37 12.46 13.67
C PRO A 523 -21.57 12.12 14.57
N ALA A 524 -21.87 13.03 15.50
CA ALA A 524 -23.09 13.05 16.29
C ALA A 524 -23.87 14.35 16.01
N PRO A 525 -25.22 14.32 15.87
CA PRO A 525 -26.03 15.53 15.72
C PRO A 525 -25.82 16.53 16.87
N SER A 526 -25.44 17.77 16.56
CA SER A 526 -25.27 18.86 17.54
C SER A 526 -25.70 20.24 17.02
N GLY A 527 -26.22 20.30 15.79
CA GLY A 527 -26.64 21.53 15.12
C GLY A 527 -25.49 22.23 14.41
N VAL A 528 -25.84 23.31 13.71
CA VAL A 528 -24.90 24.19 13.00
C VAL A 528 -25.15 25.62 13.46
N ARG A 529 -24.11 26.44 13.47
CA ARG A 529 -24.18 27.86 13.87
C ARG A 529 -23.75 28.75 12.70
N ALA A 530 -24.17 30.01 12.79
CA ALA A 530 -23.75 31.07 11.87
C ALA A 530 -22.21 31.08 11.68
N PRO A 531 -21.71 31.39 10.47
CA PRO A 531 -22.47 31.89 9.31
C PRO A 531 -23.23 30.82 8.52
N TYR A 532 -23.03 29.53 8.82
CA TYR A 532 -23.74 28.45 8.16
C TYR A 532 -25.20 28.36 8.62
N LEU A 533 -26.09 28.22 7.64
CA LEU A 533 -27.53 28.04 7.80
C LEU A 533 -27.91 26.62 7.40
N THR A 534 -29.10 26.18 7.82
CA THR A 534 -29.64 24.86 7.50
C THR A 534 -31.03 24.99 6.92
N THR A 535 -31.36 24.17 5.92
CA THR A 535 -32.73 24.05 5.40
C THR A 535 -33.01 22.61 5.01
N ALA A 536 -34.27 22.18 5.14
CA ALA A 536 -34.73 20.90 4.64
C ALA A 536 -36.10 21.04 3.98
N THR A 537 -36.25 20.35 2.86
CA THR A 537 -37.50 20.20 2.12
C THR A 537 -38.02 18.75 2.20
N THR A 538 -37.40 17.91 3.03
CA THR A 538 -37.79 16.51 3.29
C THR A 538 -38.93 16.42 4.30
N THR A 539 -39.71 15.34 4.23
CA THR A 539 -40.74 15.06 5.25
C THR A 539 -40.16 14.49 6.55
N GLU A 540 -39.05 13.76 6.45
CA GLU A 540 -38.31 13.23 7.58
C GLU A 540 -37.48 14.33 8.24
N GLU A 541 -37.30 14.23 9.56
CA GLU A 541 -36.50 15.17 10.34
C GLU A 541 -35.03 15.14 9.90
N ALA A 542 -34.58 16.23 9.29
CA ALA A 542 -33.18 16.42 8.97
C ALA A 542 -32.37 16.83 10.21
N ARG A 543 -31.15 16.30 10.33
CA ARG A 543 -30.21 16.66 11.41
C ARG A 543 -28.90 17.13 10.82
N TYR A 544 -28.18 17.94 11.58
CA TYR A 544 -26.98 18.61 11.12
C TYR A 544 -25.93 18.68 12.21
N THR A 545 -24.66 18.65 11.79
CA THR A 545 -23.53 18.98 12.66
C THR A 545 -22.45 19.69 11.86
N LYS A 546 -21.74 20.59 12.54
CA LYS A 546 -20.44 21.10 12.09
C LYS A 546 -19.39 20.87 13.19
N ASN A 547 -18.26 20.30 12.84
CA ASN A 547 -17.07 20.23 13.68
C ASN A 547 -15.84 20.63 12.86
N ASP A 548 -15.06 21.60 13.33
CA ASP A 548 -13.87 22.17 12.67
C ASP A 548 -13.65 21.83 11.17
N GLY A 549 -14.24 22.62 10.27
CA GLY A 549 -14.14 22.41 8.81
C GLY A 549 -14.95 21.23 8.24
N GLN A 550 -15.44 20.31 9.07
CA GLN A 550 -16.27 19.17 8.70
C GLN A 550 -17.76 19.41 8.98
N PHE A 551 -18.61 18.82 8.14
CA PHE A 551 -20.06 18.96 8.17
C PHE A 551 -20.73 17.60 7.98
N ALA A 552 -21.82 17.36 8.70
CA ALA A 552 -22.60 16.15 8.56
C ALA A 552 -24.08 16.49 8.39
N ILE A 553 -24.73 15.84 7.43
CA ILE A 553 -26.15 15.98 7.13
C ILE A 553 -26.79 14.60 7.22
N TRP A 554 -27.80 14.47 8.08
CA TRP A 554 -28.72 13.34 8.08
C TRP A 554 -30.00 13.77 7.39
N ALA A 555 -30.36 13.14 6.28
CA ALA A 555 -31.46 13.56 5.43
C ALA A 555 -32.35 12.39 5.03
N GLY A 556 -33.67 12.61 5.03
CA GLY A 556 -34.60 11.75 4.28
C GLY A 556 -34.76 12.24 2.85
N GLY A 557 -35.98 12.20 2.34
CA GLY A 557 -36.34 12.70 1.02
C GLY A 557 -36.53 11.60 -0.01
N GLN A 558 -37.66 11.67 -0.70
CA GLN A 558 -38.07 10.68 -1.70
C GLN A 558 -37.30 10.82 -2.99
N ASP A 559 -36.97 12.05 -3.40
CA ASP A 559 -36.14 12.31 -4.58
C ASP A 559 -35.59 13.75 -4.59
N LEU A 560 -34.48 13.92 -5.30
CA LEU A 560 -33.82 15.20 -5.61
C LEU A 560 -33.61 15.24 -7.13
N SER A 561 -34.72 15.30 -7.87
CA SER A 561 -34.74 15.38 -9.32
C SER A 561 -36.15 15.73 -9.82
N GLY A 562 -36.22 16.38 -10.98
CA GLY A 562 -37.46 16.69 -11.70
C GLY A 562 -38.50 17.35 -10.79
N TRP A 563 -39.62 16.65 -10.59
CA TRP A 563 -40.78 17.17 -9.85
C TRP A 563 -40.63 17.15 -8.33
N LYS A 564 -39.52 16.64 -7.79
CA LYS A 564 -39.21 16.64 -6.36
C LYS A 564 -37.89 17.33 -6.08
N ASP A 565 -37.90 18.15 -5.04
CA ASP A 565 -36.70 18.73 -4.45
C ASP A 565 -36.75 18.44 -2.94
N GLU A 566 -36.54 17.18 -2.55
CA GLU A 566 -36.54 16.76 -1.14
C GLU A 566 -35.11 16.51 -0.69
N LYS A 567 -34.51 17.51 -0.04
CA LYS A 567 -33.13 17.53 0.41
C LYS A 567 -32.99 18.15 1.79
N ALA A 568 -31.87 17.89 2.45
CA ALA A 568 -31.37 18.70 3.55
C ALA A 568 -30.06 19.37 3.14
N ALA A 569 -29.83 20.60 3.60
CA ALA A 569 -28.70 21.41 3.20
C ALA A 569 -28.05 22.15 4.38
N ILE A 570 -26.73 22.24 4.36
CA ILE A 570 -25.95 23.22 5.13
C ILE A 570 -25.37 24.21 4.13
N TYR A 571 -25.70 25.49 4.25
CA TYR A 571 -25.41 26.48 3.22
C TYR A 571 -24.96 27.82 3.80
N LEU A 572 -24.35 28.64 2.94
CA LEU A 572 -24.08 30.06 3.18
C LEU A 572 -25.01 30.88 2.27
N ALA A 573 -25.64 31.89 2.85
CA ALA A 573 -26.42 32.86 2.09
C ALA A 573 -25.49 33.77 1.26
N ASP A 574 -25.93 34.15 0.05
CA ASP A 574 -25.20 35.08 -0.84
C ASP A 574 -23.74 34.66 -1.15
N ALA A 575 -23.45 33.36 -1.08
CA ALA A 575 -22.10 32.83 -1.23
C ALA A 575 -21.71 32.54 -2.69
N ALA A 576 -22.66 32.34 -3.60
CA ALA A 576 -22.41 32.10 -5.02
C ALA A 576 -22.42 33.42 -5.82
N SER A 577 -21.24 33.97 -6.11
CA SER A 577 -21.06 35.12 -6.99
C SER A 577 -21.59 34.83 -8.42
N PRO A 578 -22.06 35.85 -9.17
CA PRO A 578 -22.38 35.70 -10.59
C PRO A 578 -21.23 35.14 -11.43
N SER A 579 -19.98 35.38 -11.02
CA SER A 579 -18.79 34.72 -11.55
C SER A 579 -18.04 34.16 -10.35
N GLY A 580 -17.97 32.85 -10.19
CA GLY A 580 -17.46 32.26 -8.96
C GLY A 580 -17.40 30.75 -8.98
N THR A 581 -16.78 30.18 -7.94
CA THR A 581 -16.62 28.73 -7.82
C THR A 581 -17.04 28.25 -6.44
N VAL A 582 -17.89 27.23 -6.41
CA VAL A 582 -18.29 26.49 -5.20
C VAL A 582 -17.64 25.13 -5.24
N THR A 583 -16.93 24.77 -4.17
CA THR A 583 -16.23 23.48 -4.06
C THR A 583 -16.54 22.84 -2.73
N ALA A 584 -16.79 21.52 -2.72
CA ALA A 584 -16.81 20.73 -1.49
C ALA A 584 -16.16 19.37 -1.70
N ARG A 585 -15.80 18.72 -0.61
CA ARG A 585 -15.34 17.34 -0.60
C ARG A 585 -16.32 16.48 0.19
N VAL A 586 -16.96 15.53 -0.50
CA VAL A 586 -17.81 14.51 0.12
C VAL A 586 -16.90 13.41 0.65
N ALA A 587 -16.61 13.45 1.94
CA ALA A 587 -15.68 12.54 2.60
C ALA A 587 -16.24 11.12 2.70
N ALA A 588 -17.53 10.99 3.02
CA ALA A 588 -18.23 9.71 3.09
C ALA A 588 -19.74 9.90 2.95
N GLN A 589 -20.42 8.87 2.46
CA GLN A 589 -21.88 8.78 2.47
C GLN A 589 -22.29 7.38 2.95
N SER A 590 -23.30 7.30 3.80
CA SER A 590 -23.76 6.02 4.35
C SER A 590 -25.27 6.01 4.63
N GLY A 591 -25.81 4.81 4.82
CA GLY A 591 -27.18 4.56 5.29
C GLY A 591 -28.28 4.93 4.32
N SER A 592 -28.48 4.22 3.22
CA SER A 592 -29.66 4.41 2.33
C SER A 592 -29.57 3.48 1.12
N GLY A 593 -30.60 3.48 0.27
CA GLY A 593 -30.59 2.80 -1.02
C GLY A 593 -29.53 3.35 -1.99
N PRO A 594 -29.25 2.63 -3.08
CA PRO A 594 -28.13 2.94 -3.98
C PRO A 594 -28.29 4.28 -4.73
N SER A 595 -29.49 4.85 -4.79
CA SER A 595 -29.77 6.14 -5.45
C SER A 595 -29.58 7.36 -4.54
N ALA A 596 -29.36 7.16 -3.24
CA ALA A 596 -29.14 8.26 -2.32
C ALA A 596 -27.91 9.08 -2.73
N LYS A 597 -27.99 10.39 -2.52
CA LYS A 597 -27.00 11.30 -3.08
C LYS A 597 -26.62 12.43 -2.16
N ALA A 598 -25.36 12.84 -2.25
CA ALA A 598 -24.81 13.99 -1.54
C ALA A 598 -23.86 14.77 -2.45
N GLY A 599 -23.73 16.07 -2.19
CA GLY A 599 -22.85 16.94 -2.95
C GLY A 599 -23.07 18.41 -2.67
N ILE A 600 -23.01 19.23 -3.71
CA ILE A 600 -23.13 20.70 -3.63
C ILE A 600 -24.28 21.22 -4.46
N ALA A 601 -24.88 22.32 -4.00
CA ALA A 601 -25.94 23.03 -4.68
C ALA A 601 -25.70 24.54 -4.68
N VAL A 602 -26.15 25.18 -5.75
CA VAL A 602 -26.24 26.64 -5.90
C VAL A 602 -27.66 26.97 -6.34
N ALA A 603 -28.28 27.97 -5.70
CA ALA A 603 -29.60 28.49 -6.07
C ALA A 603 -29.66 30.00 -5.82
N ASN A 604 -30.62 30.72 -6.41
CA ASN A 604 -30.88 32.10 -6.00
C ASN A 604 -31.32 32.15 -4.52
N ASP A 605 -32.04 31.13 -4.05
CA ASP A 605 -32.44 30.91 -2.65
C ASP A 605 -32.59 29.40 -2.41
N LEU A 606 -31.71 28.80 -1.59
CA LEU A 606 -31.75 27.35 -1.36
C LEU A 606 -32.95 26.91 -0.51
N THR A 607 -33.66 27.85 0.11
CA THR A 607 -34.91 27.61 0.87
C THR A 607 -36.16 27.73 0.00
N ALA A 608 -36.05 28.35 -1.17
CA ALA A 608 -37.14 28.61 -2.11
C ALA A 608 -36.67 28.38 -3.56
N PRO A 609 -36.43 27.12 -3.98
CA PRO A 609 -35.90 26.77 -5.30
C PRO A 609 -36.71 27.31 -6.47
N GLU A 610 -38.02 27.54 -6.29
CA GLU A 610 -38.91 28.18 -7.26
C GLU A 610 -38.51 29.61 -7.65
N LYS A 611 -37.57 30.22 -6.90
CA LYS A 611 -36.93 31.48 -7.27
C LYS A 611 -35.81 31.31 -8.31
N GLY A 612 -35.53 30.08 -8.73
CA GLY A 612 -34.63 29.73 -9.82
C GLY A 612 -33.14 29.83 -9.48
N GLY A 613 -32.32 29.81 -10.53
CA GLY A 613 -30.86 29.80 -10.44
C GLY A 613 -30.29 28.47 -9.94
N TYR A 614 -31.06 27.39 -10.09
CA TYR A 614 -30.81 26.15 -9.37
C TYR A 614 -29.95 25.14 -10.15
N ALA A 615 -28.80 24.80 -9.58
CA ALA A 615 -27.87 23.81 -10.09
C ALA A 615 -27.32 22.94 -8.95
N VAL A 616 -27.27 21.63 -9.16
CA VAL A 616 -26.84 20.65 -8.16
C VAL A 616 -25.84 19.70 -8.78
N LEU A 617 -24.73 19.46 -8.10
CA LEU A 617 -23.75 18.43 -8.43
C LEU A 617 -23.66 17.47 -7.25
N THR A 618 -24.11 16.25 -7.45
CA THR A 618 -24.15 15.19 -6.42
C THR A 618 -23.51 13.91 -6.92
N MET A 619 -23.34 12.95 -6.02
CA MET A 619 -22.91 11.60 -6.36
C MET A 619 -23.80 10.57 -5.67
N SER A 620 -24.14 9.48 -6.38
CA SER A 620 -24.87 8.32 -5.83
C SER A 620 -24.19 7.01 -6.22
N ALA A 621 -24.38 5.96 -5.42
CA ALA A 621 -23.80 4.64 -5.69
C ALA A 621 -24.28 4.04 -7.02
N GLN A 622 -25.55 4.31 -7.39
CA GLN A 622 -26.17 3.77 -8.60
C GLN A 622 -25.79 4.54 -9.87
N TYR A 623 -25.73 5.87 -9.80
CA TYR A 623 -25.62 6.72 -10.99
C TYR A 623 -24.28 7.46 -11.10
N GLY A 624 -23.38 7.32 -10.12
CA GLY A 624 -22.11 8.02 -10.13
C GLY A 624 -22.32 9.51 -9.94
N LEU A 625 -21.63 10.34 -10.74
CA LEU A 625 -21.78 11.80 -10.72
C LEU A 625 -23.08 12.22 -11.39
N GLU A 626 -23.79 13.16 -10.77
CA GLU A 626 -25.07 13.67 -11.25
C GLU A 626 -25.08 15.20 -11.19
N PHE A 627 -24.97 15.83 -12.35
CA PHE A 627 -25.16 17.26 -12.55
C PHE A 627 -26.57 17.53 -13.04
N LEU A 628 -27.36 18.17 -12.18
CA LEU A 628 -28.78 18.44 -12.36
C LEU A 628 -28.99 19.96 -12.38
N THR A 629 -29.76 20.47 -13.34
CA THR A 629 -30.03 21.92 -13.45
C THR A 629 -31.47 22.25 -13.79
N ASP A 630 -31.91 23.44 -13.39
CA ASP A 630 -33.18 24.08 -13.77
C ASP A 630 -33.04 24.78 -15.13
N SER A 631 -33.52 24.12 -16.19
CA SER A 631 -33.29 24.58 -17.57
C SER A 631 -34.32 25.58 -18.08
N ASP A 632 -35.49 25.70 -17.45
CA ASP A 632 -36.58 26.59 -17.87
C ASP A 632 -36.92 27.70 -16.86
N GLY A 633 -36.35 27.63 -15.66
CA GLY A 633 -36.50 28.64 -14.63
C GLY A 633 -37.68 28.42 -13.69
N ASP A 634 -38.34 27.26 -13.72
CA ASP A 634 -39.47 26.93 -12.83
C ASP A 634 -39.04 26.46 -11.43
N GLY A 635 -37.73 26.31 -11.22
CA GLY A 635 -37.13 25.87 -9.96
C GLY A 635 -37.01 24.36 -9.79
N ARG A 636 -37.29 23.58 -10.85
CA ARG A 636 -37.16 22.12 -10.85
C ARG A 636 -35.89 21.67 -11.55
N LEU A 637 -35.30 20.58 -11.04
CA LEU A 637 -34.10 19.98 -11.61
C LEU A 637 -34.46 19.03 -12.76
N ASP A 638 -34.74 19.59 -13.94
CA ASP A 638 -35.32 18.87 -15.09
C ASP A 638 -34.29 18.35 -16.11
N THR A 639 -33.01 18.64 -15.89
CA THR A 639 -31.89 18.13 -16.68
C THR A 639 -30.99 17.22 -15.87
N TRP A 640 -30.26 16.34 -16.56
CA TRP A 640 -29.28 15.44 -15.97
C TRP A 640 -28.09 15.22 -16.90
N ALA A 641 -26.88 15.29 -16.35
CA ALA A 641 -25.65 14.88 -17.01
C ALA A 641 -24.69 14.24 -16.01
N GLY A 642 -23.81 13.34 -16.47
CA GLY A 642 -22.82 12.66 -15.63
C GLY A 642 -22.81 11.15 -15.86
N GLY A 643 -22.63 10.38 -14.79
CA GLY A 643 -22.45 8.92 -14.81
C GLY A 643 -21.17 8.46 -14.11
N GLY A 644 -20.81 7.21 -14.39
CA GLY A 644 -19.58 6.57 -13.89
C GLY A 644 -19.77 5.84 -12.57
N SER A 645 -18.66 5.40 -11.97
CA SER A 645 -18.66 4.77 -10.65
C SER A 645 -18.67 5.84 -9.54
N SER A 646 -19.37 5.56 -8.45
CA SER A 646 -19.26 6.35 -7.22
C SER A 646 -17.91 6.10 -6.55
N TYR A 647 -17.34 7.12 -5.93
CA TYR A 647 -16.11 7.05 -5.17
C TYR A 647 -16.14 8.05 -4.01
N HIS A 648 -15.56 7.67 -2.87
CA HIS A 648 -15.32 8.58 -1.76
C HIS A 648 -13.87 8.44 -1.28
N PRO A 649 -13.21 9.53 -0.90
CA PRO A 649 -13.72 10.91 -0.91
C PRO A 649 -13.84 11.48 -2.34
N ALA A 650 -14.84 12.33 -2.59
CA ALA A 650 -15.08 12.97 -3.88
C ALA A 650 -15.00 14.50 -3.78
N TRP A 651 -14.12 15.11 -4.56
CA TRP A 651 -14.10 16.56 -4.74
C TRP A 651 -15.09 16.95 -5.84
N LEU A 652 -16.01 17.87 -5.51
CA LEU A 652 -17.04 18.38 -6.40
C LEU A 652 -16.87 19.89 -6.55
N LYS A 653 -16.97 20.40 -7.78
CA LYS A 653 -16.79 21.82 -8.09
C LYS A 653 -17.83 22.28 -9.10
N LEU A 654 -18.52 23.37 -8.77
CA LEU A 654 -19.41 24.11 -9.66
C LEU A 654 -18.81 25.48 -9.95
N VAL A 655 -18.51 25.75 -11.22
CA VAL A 655 -18.08 27.08 -11.70
C VAL A 655 -19.29 27.76 -12.32
N ARG A 656 -19.63 28.96 -11.84
CA ARG A 656 -20.69 29.81 -12.36
C ARG A 656 -20.09 30.98 -13.12
N ASP A 657 -20.61 31.26 -14.32
CA ASP A 657 -20.36 32.46 -15.11
C ASP A 657 -21.69 32.99 -15.68
N GLY A 658 -22.27 33.98 -14.99
CA GLY A 658 -23.62 34.46 -15.20
C GLY A 658 -24.67 33.36 -14.98
N SER A 659 -25.30 32.94 -16.07
CA SER A 659 -26.26 31.84 -16.12
C SER A 659 -25.64 30.51 -16.57
N THR A 660 -24.37 30.49 -16.93
CA THR A 660 -23.68 29.25 -17.31
C THR A 660 -23.05 28.60 -16.09
N TYR A 661 -23.29 27.29 -15.92
CA TYR A 661 -22.70 26.47 -14.87
C TYR A 661 -21.91 25.32 -15.48
N THR A 662 -20.67 25.14 -15.02
CA THR A 662 -19.83 24.01 -15.40
C THR A 662 -19.49 23.18 -14.16
N ALA A 663 -19.85 21.90 -14.22
CA ALA A 663 -19.57 20.92 -13.18
C ALA A 663 -18.25 20.19 -13.43
N TYR A 664 -17.46 20.03 -12.38
CA TYR A 664 -16.23 19.27 -12.35
C TYR A 664 -16.18 18.34 -11.14
N ALA A 665 -15.48 17.22 -11.28
CA ALA A 665 -15.19 16.32 -10.17
C ALA A 665 -13.74 15.82 -10.21
N GLY A 666 -13.24 15.36 -9.08
CA GLY A 666 -11.90 14.78 -8.96
C GLY A 666 -11.72 13.98 -7.67
N SER A 667 -10.69 13.16 -7.62
CA SER A 667 -10.34 12.35 -6.43
C SER A 667 -9.41 13.09 -5.45
N ASP A 668 -8.61 14.04 -5.94
CA ASP A 668 -7.55 14.69 -5.16
C ASP A 668 -7.72 16.22 -4.96
N GLY A 669 -8.68 16.84 -5.64
CA GLY A 669 -8.97 18.28 -5.54
C GLY A 669 -8.07 19.17 -6.39
N THR A 670 -7.12 18.58 -7.13
CA THR A 670 -6.18 19.28 -8.03
C THR A 670 -6.40 18.91 -9.49
N ALA A 671 -6.60 17.62 -9.79
CA ALA A 671 -6.99 17.12 -11.10
C ALA A 671 -8.52 17.13 -11.23
N TRP A 672 -9.02 17.97 -12.12
CA TRP A 672 -10.46 18.15 -12.33
C TRP A 672 -10.89 17.61 -13.68
N GLN A 673 -11.80 16.65 -13.67
CA GLN A 673 -12.52 16.20 -14.86
C GLN A 673 -13.81 17.02 -15.00
N GLN A 674 -14.01 17.61 -16.17
CA GLN A 674 -15.29 18.25 -16.49
C GLN A 674 -16.37 17.17 -16.63
N VAL A 675 -17.47 17.34 -15.91
CA VAL A 675 -18.66 16.48 -16.00
C VAL A 675 -19.55 16.97 -17.15
N ALA A 676 -19.99 18.24 -17.08
CA ALA A 676 -20.82 18.87 -18.11
C ALA A 676 -20.90 20.40 -17.90
N THR A 677 -21.45 21.10 -18.90
CA THR A 677 -21.81 22.52 -18.83
C THR A 677 -23.28 22.69 -19.20
N ALA A 678 -24.00 23.53 -18.46
CA ALA A 678 -25.43 23.82 -18.70
C ALA A 678 -25.71 25.33 -18.53
N THR A 679 -26.80 25.80 -19.14
CA THR A 679 -27.33 27.15 -18.93
C THR A 679 -28.54 27.06 -18.00
N VAL A 680 -28.56 27.90 -16.97
CA VAL A 680 -29.62 28.04 -15.96
C VAL A 680 -30.22 29.44 -16.11
N PRO A 681 -31.25 29.63 -16.97
CA PRO A 681 -31.69 30.96 -17.41
C PRO A 681 -32.18 31.88 -16.29
N SER A 682 -32.71 31.29 -15.21
CA SER A 682 -33.23 31.99 -14.03
C SER A 682 -32.13 32.45 -13.04
N ALA A 683 -30.86 32.07 -13.27
CA ALA A 683 -29.76 32.44 -12.39
C ALA A 683 -29.49 33.95 -12.46
N SER A 684 -29.56 34.63 -11.33
CA SER A 684 -29.34 36.08 -11.24
C SER A 684 -28.63 36.44 -9.94
N GLY A 685 -27.95 37.60 -9.90
CA GLY A 685 -27.33 38.12 -8.68
C GLY A 685 -26.38 37.16 -7.94
N THR A 686 -26.13 37.47 -6.66
CA THR A 686 -25.55 36.52 -5.71
C THR A 686 -26.62 35.52 -5.30
N GLY A 687 -26.24 34.24 -5.24
CA GLY A 687 -27.11 33.17 -4.77
C GLY A 687 -26.55 32.46 -3.54
N ASP A 688 -27.31 31.55 -2.99
CA ASP A 688 -26.89 30.67 -1.92
C ASP A 688 -26.01 29.53 -2.46
N ALA A 689 -25.06 29.07 -1.65
CA ALA A 689 -24.23 27.91 -1.96
C ALA A 689 -24.15 26.99 -0.75
N GLY A 690 -24.28 25.68 -0.95
CA GLY A 690 -24.27 24.75 0.17
C GLY A 690 -23.98 23.31 -0.19
N MET A 691 -23.77 22.53 0.85
CA MET A 691 -23.72 21.07 0.83
C MET A 691 -25.13 20.53 0.96
N VAL A 692 -25.47 19.50 0.19
CA VAL A 692 -26.81 18.90 0.15
C VAL A 692 -26.75 17.38 0.27
N ALA A 693 -27.79 16.80 0.85
CA ALA A 693 -28.00 15.35 0.90
C ALA A 693 -29.49 15.00 0.74
N SER A 694 -29.76 13.87 0.09
CA SER A 694 -31.10 13.28 -0.05
C SER A 694 -31.01 11.76 -0.04
N ALA A 695 -31.89 11.09 0.70
CA ALA A 695 -31.93 9.64 0.76
C ALA A 695 -32.46 8.98 -0.52
N VAL A 696 -33.16 9.75 -1.36
CA VAL A 696 -33.83 9.28 -2.60
C VAL A 696 -34.60 7.99 -2.32
N ASN A 697 -35.43 8.07 -1.29
CA ASN A 697 -36.00 6.90 -0.63
C ASN A 697 -37.38 6.52 -1.17
N LEU A 698 -37.80 7.01 -2.35
CA LEU A 698 -39.09 6.66 -2.96
C LEU A 698 -39.30 5.14 -3.06
N ASN A 699 -38.25 4.42 -3.45
CA ASN A 699 -38.25 2.95 -3.54
C ASN A 699 -37.79 2.26 -2.24
N TYR A 700 -37.42 3.04 -1.22
CA TYR A 700 -36.92 2.57 0.07
C TYR A 700 -37.49 3.39 1.25
N PRO A 701 -38.83 3.47 1.42
CA PRO A 701 -39.44 4.46 2.31
C PRO A 701 -38.91 4.41 3.75
N GLY A 702 -38.67 5.59 4.33
CA GLY A 702 -38.19 5.75 5.71
C GLY A 702 -36.69 5.57 5.91
N GLN A 703 -35.92 5.28 4.85
CA GLN A 703 -34.45 5.33 4.92
C GLN A 703 -33.95 6.76 4.97
N THR A 704 -32.86 7.01 5.72
CA THR A 704 -32.23 8.33 5.86
C THR A 704 -30.74 8.22 5.61
N THR A 705 -30.19 9.07 4.74
CA THR A 705 -28.76 9.08 4.40
C THR A 705 -27.96 9.95 5.36
N THR A 706 -26.71 9.57 5.61
CA THR A 706 -25.72 10.39 6.31
C THR A 706 -24.63 10.78 5.32
N ALA A 707 -24.50 12.08 5.04
CA ALA A 707 -23.43 12.64 4.22
C ALA A 707 -22.44 13.39 5.10
N VAL A 708 -21.15 13.08 4.97
CA VAL A 708 -20.05 13.75 5.67
C VAL A 708 -19.20 14.51 4.65
N PHE A 709 -18.95 15.78 4.94
CA PHE A 709 -18.09 16.67 4.18
C PHE A 709 -16.93 17.11 5.07
N ASP A 710 -15.72 17.17 4.54
CA ASP A 710 -14.53 17.65 5.25
C ASP A 710 -13.90 18.90 4.61
N SER A 711 -14.56 19.45 3.59
CA SER A 711 -14.21 20.72 2.97
C SER A 711 -15.43 21.36 2.32
N PHE A 712 -15.56 22.68 2.46
CA PHE A 712 -16.52 23.51 1.71
C PHE A 712 -15.94 24.91 1.52
N SER A 713 -16.01 25.44 0.31
CA SER A 713 -15.56 26.79 -0.02
C SER A 713 -16.41 27.40 -1.13
N SER A 714 -16.52 28.73 -1.11
CA SER A 714 -17.06 29.51 -2.21
C SER A 714 -16.17 30.72 -2.48
N THR A 715 -15.91 30.99 -3.75
CA THR A 715 -15.03 32.07 -4.22
C THR A 715 -15.75 32.98 -5.21
N LYS A 716 -15.28 34.23 -5.26
CA LYS A 716 -15.76 35.28 -6.18
C LYS A 716 -14.84 35.41 -7.38
#